data_AF-A0A834NNA7-F1
#
_entry.id   AF-A0A834NNA7-F1
#
_cell.length_a   1.000
_cell.length_b   1.000
_cell.length_c   1.000
_cell.angle_alpha   90.00
_cell.angle_beta   90.00
_cell.angle_gamma   90.00
#
_symmetry.space_group_name_H-M   'P 1'
#
loop_
_entity.id
_entity.type
_entity.pdbx_description
1 polymer ?
#
loop_
_entity_poly.entity_id
_entity_poly.type
_entity_poly.pdbx_seq_one_letter_code
_entity_poly.pdbx_strand_id
1 'polypeptide(L)'
;MDRLFNHTIIQRLILIKFAITILTYVYVNAGNYQNEWVLRINGGADVASLLAKRFDYTYLGPISWAEQQKIVRREKRDYVSPLIFDSEKPLRREKRLPWSLYGILSNTIEGDERKHPSVYLTNTYNLNRKALFNDELWDLEWYLQDTRTSKKLPKLDLNVLPVYELGVTGRGVRIAVLDDGLEHDHDDLRNNYDPDISYNVNEGSNDPMPRYEATGANAHGTRCAGEIAMEANNGKCGVGVAFEASIGGIKLLDGLVNDRVEGEALGFKPEIVDIYTASWGPPDDGKSLEAPGRLAKEAIDRGISKGRNGKGSIYVWASGNGGSNYDNCGCDGYVGSIYTVAIGSASQTGRSPWYSEKCPAILATTYSSGAYQDQMIATTDLRNTCTTKHTGTSASAPLAAGILALALQANKNLTWRDIQHLIVWTSEYRSLNENPGWLKNAAGFWYNLHFGFGLMNAYALVNFARNWTNVPEKNICEVPMEFVLDRRLIHGVVKTLYFEANNKCSSNGNEIGFLEHVEIETQSSIHTECPKEKCSPELLKSNGFFETHQDKLFLFSKGKIFDLYHKFIHFGLIPYFQKITPLLRKSKDFLSTKVQLLGPRKLDDSSEGFNKWKFMSVASWGEDPHGTWILHIFDKIGSTKYNGTIRELKLILHGTKRLPHYREYESKIYDHEYNRKRKVMSKMSAFRTNEEKRKKANLCKFALEIVGENTTWQRCRRPDNATGSGVKWG
;
A
#
# COMPACT_ATOMS: atom_id res chain seq x y z
N MET A 1 0.32 81.58 13.81
CA MET A 1 -0.25 80.69 12.79
C MET A 1 0.49 79.35 12.73
N ASP A 2 1.04 78.86 13.85
CA ASP A 2 1.87 77.63 13.87
C ASP A 2 1.21 76.42 14.54
N ARG A 3 -0.10 76.49 14.84
CA ARG A 3 -0.87 75.34 15.36
C ARG A 3 -1.75 74.65 14.31
N LEU A 4 -1.88 75.23 13.11
CA LEU A 4 -2.64 74.63 12.01
C LEU A 4 -1.77 73.83 11.01
N PHE A 5 -0.44 73.99 11.05
CA PHE A 5 0.48 73.31 10.13
C PHE A 5 0.94 71.92 10.63
N ASN A 6 0.90 71.65 11.93
CA ASN A 6 1.31 70.35 12.50
C ASN A 6 0.20 69.29 12.46
N HIS A 7 -1.07 69.69 12.41
CA HIS A 7 -2.19 68.73 12.39
C HIS A 7 -2.34 68.02 11.04
N THR A 8 -1.99 68.69 9.94
CA THR A 8 -2.04 68.15 8.58
C THR A 8 -0.92 67.16 8.28
N ILE A 9 0.27 67.33 8.87
CA ILE A 9 1.39 66.39 8.71
C ILE A 9 1.15 65.10 9.48
N ILE A 10 0.63 65.19 10.72
CA ILE A 10 0.30 64.02 11.54
C ILE A 10 -0.84 63.20 10.91
N GLN A 11 -1.88 63.86 10.36
CA GLN A 11 -2.95 63.16 9.64
C GLN A 11 -2.44 62.46 8.37
N ARG A 12 -1.52 63.07 7.62
CA ARG A 12 -0.91 62.44 6.43
C ARG A 12 -0.04 61.23 6.79
N LEU A 13 0.72 61.29 7.89
CA LEU A 13 1.54 60.16 8.37
C LEU A 13 0.69 59.01 8.91
N ILE A 14 -0.45 59.31 9.56
CA ILE A 14 -1.41 58.28 10.01
C ILE A 14 -2.09 57.62 8.80
N LEU A 15 -2.49 58.40 7.78
CA LEU A 15 -3.04 57.87 6.53
C LEU A 15 -2.03 57.00 5.76
N ILE A 16 -0.76 57.39 5.71
CA ILE A 16 0.30 56.58 5.07
C ILE A 16 0.55 55.29 5.85
N LYS A 17 0.59 55.33 7.19
CA LYS A 17 0.66 54.11 8.01
C LYS A 17 -0.57 53.23 7.80
N PHE A 18 -1.79 53.78 7.79
CA PHE A 18 -3.01 53.03 7.54
C PHE A 18 -3.03 52.42 6.12
N ALA A 19 -2.55 53.16 5.12
CA ALA A 19 -2.45 52.67 3.75
C ALA A 19 -1.40 51.55 3.62
N ILE A 20 -0.25 51.64 4.29
CA ILE A 20 0.76 50.57 4.32
C ILE A 20 0.23 49.36 5.08
N THR A 21 -0.46 49.53 6.21
CA THR A 21 -1.06 48.43 6.96
C THR A 21 -2.18 47.76 6.18
N ILE A 22 -3.01 48.53 5.45
CA ILE A 22 -4.02 48.00 4.53
C ILE A 22 -3.34 47.33 3.34
N LEU A 23 -2.28 47.88 2.75
CA LEU A 23 -1.53 47.23 1.68
C LEU A 23 -0.92 45.91 2.17
N THR A 24 -0.34 45.84 3.37
CA THR A 24 0.13 44.57 3.95
C THR A 24 -1.02 43.64 4.32
N TYR A 25 -2.17 44.14 4.78
CA TYR A 25 -3.34 43.32 5.11
C TYR A 25 -4.04 42.79 3.84
N VAL A 26 -4.02 43.56 2.75
CA VAL A 26 -4.49 43.17 1.42
C VAL A 26 -3.48 42.23 0.75
N TYR A 27 -2.17 42.41 0.95
CA TYR A 27 -1.14 41.49 0.45
C TYR A 27 -1.09 40.17 1.22
N VAL A 28 -1.48 40.16 2.51
CA VAL A 28 -1.53 38.95 3.36
C VAL A 28 -2.88 38.23 3.27
N ASN A 29 -3.97 38.91 2.88
CA ASN A 29 -5.29 38.28 2.64
C ASN A 29 -5.69 38.15 1.17
N ALA A 30 -4.81 38.49 0.22
CA ALA A 30 -4.89 37.95 -1.12
C ALA A 30 -4.38 36.51 -1.08
N GLY A 31 -5.19 35.61 -0.51
CA GLY A 31 -5.07 34.20 -0.86
C GLY A 31 -5.10 34.14 -2.39
N ASN A 32 -4.00 33.69 -2.99
CA ASN A 32 -3.88 33.40 -4.41
C ASN A 32 -4.92 32.33 -4.76
N TYR A 33 -6.18 32.72 -4.96
CA TYR A 33 -7.07 31.98 -5.81
C TYR A 33 -6.57 32.22 -7.23
N GLN A 34 -5.60 31.42 -7.66
CA GLN A 34 -5.40 31.29 -9.09
C GLN A 34 -6.69 30.68 -9.65
N ASN A 35 -7.48 31.53 -10.30
CA ASN A 35 -8.69 31.15 -11.03
C ASN A 35 -8.27 30.39 -12.30
N GLU A 36 -7.60 29.25 -12.15
CA GLU A 36 -7.33 28.32 -13.23
C GLU A 36 -8.59 27.50 -13.46
N TRP A 37 -9.09 27.53 -14.69
CA TRP A 37 -10.24 26.75 -15.11
C TRP A 37 -9.79 25.78 -16.19
N VAL A 38 -10.20 24.53 -16.08
CA VAL A 38 -9.99 23.56 -17.17
C VAL A 38 -11.32 23.27 -17.84
N LEU A 39 -11.30 23.35 -19.17
CA LEU A 39 -12.45 23.25 -20.03
C LEU A 39 -12.17 22.22 -21.13
N ARG A 40 -13.11 21.32 -21.39
CA ARG A 40 -13.04 20.46 -22.58
C ARG A 40 -13.45 21.26 -23.81
N ILE A 41 -12.48 21.54 -24.69
CA ILE A 41 -12.69 22.30 -25.93
C ILE A 41 -12.50 21.37 -27.13
N ASN A 42 -13.54 21.23 -27.96
CA ASN A 42 -13.42 20.52 -29.24
C ASN A 42 -12.66 21.41 -30.24
N GLY A 43 -11.58 20.88 -30.85
CA GLY A 43 -10.79 21.60 -31.85
C GLY A 43 -9.28 21.72 -31.58
N GLY A 44 -8.78 21.20 -30.45
CA GLY A 44 -7.34 21.16 -30.14
C GLY A 44 -6.77 22.47 -29.60
N ALA A 45 -5.44 22.55 -29.52
CA ALA A 45 -4.72 23.68 -28.88
C ALA A 45 -5.00 25.02 -29.56
N ASP A 46 -5.12 25.03 -30.89
CA ASP A 46 -5.34 26.27 -31.67
C ASP A 46 -6.71 26.90 -31.35
N VAL A 47 -7.75 26.07 -31.25
CA VAL A 47 -9.11 26.52 -30.90
C VAL A 47 -9.17 26.94 -29.42
N ALA A 48 -8.48 26.22 -28.54
CA ALA A 48 -8.40 26.57 -27.12
C ALA A 48 -7.69 27.92 -26.90
N SER A 49 -6.59 28.18 -27.62
CA SER A 49 -5.88 29.46 -27.57
C SER A 49 -6.72 30.62 -28.10
N LEU A 50 -7.50 30.40 -29.17
CA LEU A 50 -8.41 31.40 -29.73
C LEU A 50 -9.57 31.74 -28.78
N LEU A 51 -10.16 30.73 -28.13
CA LEU A 51 -11.22 30.93 -27.14
C LEU A 51 -10.69 31.63 -25.89
N ALA A 52 -9.52 31.24 -25.37
CA ALA A 52 -8.89 31.90 -24.24
C ALA A 52 -8.70 33.40 -24.52
N LYS A 53 -8.11 33.74 -25.69
CA LYS A 53 -7.91 35.12 -26.11
C LYS A 53 -9.22 35.90 -26.32
N ARG A 54 -10.30 35.24 -26.75
CA ARG A 54 -11.62 35.87 -26.95
C ARG A 54 -12.31 36.25 -25.64
N PHE A 55 -12.04 35.52 -24.56
CA PHE A 55 -12.70 35.69 -23.26
C PHE A 55 -11.76 36.26 -22.18
N ASP A 56 -10.64 36.87 -22.56
CA ASP A 56 -9.61 37.42 -21.66
C ASP A 56 -8.98 36.40 -20.68
N TYR A 57 -8.76 35.17 -21.15
CA TYR A 57 -8.01 34.13 -20.44
C TYR A 57 -6.66 33.82 -21.13
N THR A 58 -5.70 33.30 -20.36
CA THR A 58 -4.41 32.83 -20.88
C THR A 58 -4.47 31.32 -21.13
N TYR A 59 -4.10 30.88 -22.33
CA TYR A 59 -3.96 29.45 -22.63
C TYR A 59 -2.62 28.93 -22.09
N LEU A 60 -2.67 28.06 -21.08
CA LEU A 60 -1.49 27.52 -20.41
C LEU A 60 -0.92 26.24 -21.05
N GLY A 61 -1.62 25.69 -22.06
CA GLY A 61 -1.23 24.47 -22.76
C GLY A 61 -2.28 23.36 -22.66
N PRO A 62 -2.09 22.24 -23.37
CA PRO A 62 -3.00 21.11 -23.33
C PRO A 62 -2.83 20.36 -22.00
N ILE A 63 -3.81 20.51 -21.11
CA ILE A 63 -3.97 19.60 -19.97
C ILE A 63 -4.62 18.33 -20.52
N SER A 64 -4.00 17.18 -20.28
CA SER A 64 -4.67 15.90 -20.53
C SER A 64 -5.80 15.73 -19.52
N TRP A 65 -6.94 16.33 -19.85
CA TRP A 65 -8.25 16.14 -19.24
C TRP A 65 -8.41 16.78 -17.86
N ALA A 66 -9.32 17.77 -17.71
CA ALA A 66 -9.85 18.18 -16.40
C ALA A 66 -11.23 18.84 -16.52
N GLU A 67 -12.21 18.27 -15.80
CA GLU A 67 -13.41 18.95 -15.31
C GLU A 67 -13.62 18.47 -13.86
N GLN A 68 -13.98 19.40 -12.97
CA GLN A 68 -14.13 19.24 -11.49
C GLN A 68 -12.82 19.30 -10.69
N GLN A 69 -12.19 20.48 -10.65
CA GLN A 69 -11.10 20.74 -9.71
C GLN A 69 -11.65 21.22 -8.36
N LYS A 70 -11.28 20.55 -7.28
CA LYS A 70 -11.48 20.99 -5.89
C LYS A 70 -10.11 20.99 -5.21
N ILE A 71 -9.83 22.01 -4.41
CA ILE A 71 -8.64 21.99 -3.55
C ILE A 71 -8.90 20.93 -2.47
N VAL A 72 -7.99 19.98 -2.36
CA VAL A 72 -8.06 18.89 -1.39
C VAL A 72 -6.87 19.00 -0.45
N ARG A 73 -7.13 18.80 0.84
CA ARG A 73 -6.06 18.66 1.82
C ARG A 73 -5.58 17.21 1.81
N ARG A 74 -4.32 17.00 1.46
CA ARG A 74 -3.65 15.70 1.64
C ARG A 74 -2.82 15.73 2.90
N GLU A 75 -2.84 14.61 3.61
CA GLU A 75 -1.90 14.38 4.71
C GLU A 75 -0.80 13.46 4.21
N LYS A 76 0.44 13.96 4.30
CA LYS A 76 1.61 13.11 4.21
C LYS A 76 1.62 12.23 5.46
N ARG A 77 1.88 10.95 5.29
CA ARG A 77 1.89 10.00 6.41
C ARG A 77 3.25 10.02 7.12
N ASP A 78 3.70 11.22 7.49
CA ASP A 78 5.05 11.53 8.00
C ASP A 78 5.33 10.99 9.42
N TYR A 79 6.45 11.44 10.02
CA TYR A 79 6.89 11.12 11.38
C TYR A 79 5.73 11.12 12.39
N VAL A 80 5.43 9.94 12.92
CA VAL A 80 4.37 9.77 13.90
C VAL A 80 4.97 9.95 15.29
N SER A 81 4.73 11.11 15.91
CA SER A 81 5.26 11.42 17.24
C SER A 81 4.66 10.48 18.31
N PRO A 82 5.47 9.82 19.16
CA PRO A 82 4.97 9.02 20.28
C PRO A 82 4.26 9.83 21.39
N LEU A 83 4.23 11.16 21.31
CA LEU A 83 3.85 12.08 22.38
C LEU A 83 2.34 12.35 22.50
N ILE A 84 1.48 11.35 22.32
CA ILE A 84 0.14 11.38 22.94
C ILE A 84 0.26 10.78 24.35
N PHE A 85 1.04 11.45 25.21
CA PHE A 85 0.89 11.53 26.67
C PHE A 85 1.69 12.75 27.15
N ASP A 86 1.04 13.53 27.99
CA ASP A 86 1.36 14.91 28.33
C ASP A 86 2.71 15.11 29.06
N SER A 87 3.29 16.28 28.79
CA SER A 87 4.38 17.02 29.48
C SER A 87 5.57 16.27 30.11
N GLU A 88 6.79 16.51 29.61
CA GLU A 88 7.81 17.33 30.29
C GLU A 88 9.12 17.49 29.47
N LYS A 89 9.85 18.57 29.76
CA LYS A 89 10.86 19.26 28.93
C LYS A 89 12.17 18.48 28.65
N PRO A 90 12.89 18.83 27.57
CA PRO A 90 14.10 18.11 27.14
C PRO A 90 15.32 18.41 28.03
N LEU A 91 15.96 17.37 28.53
CA LEU A 91 17.28 17.45 29.16
C LEU A 91 18.39 17.41 28.09
N ARG A 92 19.14 18.51 27.99
CA ARG A 92 20.43 18.59 27.30
C ARG A 92 21.47 17.69 27.98
N ARG A 93 22.35 17.08 27.17
CA ARG A 93 23.81 16.84 27.37
C ARG A 93 24.28 15.74 26.41
N GLU A 94 25.51 15.63 25.94
CA GLU A 94 26.71 16.47 25.80
C GLU A 94 27.63 15.64 24.88
N LYS A 95 28.34 16.27 23.95
CA LYS A 95 29.35 15.62 23.09
C LYS A 95 30.43 14.95 23.93
N ARG A 96 30.83 13.71 23.59
CA ARG A 96 32.18 13.20 23.87
C ARG A 96 32.77 12.48 22.65
N LEU A 97 33.97 12.94 22.29
CA LEU A 97 34.86 12.50 21.21
C LEU A 97 35.73 11.29 21.66
N PRO A 98 36.46 10.63 20.72
CA PRO A 98 36.87 9.22 20.82
C PRO A 98 38.27 9.02 21.42
N TRP A 99 38.58 7.78 21.82
CA TRP A 99 39.90 7.34 22.27
C TRP A 99 40.61 6.45 21.25
N SER A 100 41.89 6.75 21.03
CA SER A 100 42.85 6.08 20.15
C SER A 100 43.80 5.16 20.93
N LEU A 101 44.08 3.99 20.32
CA LEU A 101 45.36 3.26 20.17
C LEU A 101 46.36 3.09 21.35
N TYR A 102 46.73 1.83 21.65
CA TYR A 102 48.01 1.23 22.13
C TYR A 102 47.62 -0.14 22.76
N GLY A 103 48.22 -1.31 22.59
CA GLY A 103 49.50 -1.78 22.09
C GLY A 103 49.97 -2.93 22.99
N ILE A 104 50.51 -4.00 22.39
CA ILE A 104 51.49 -4.96 22.94
C ILE A 104 51.00 -6.32 23.53
N LEU A 105 51.52 -7.36 22.84
CA LEU A 105 51.76 -8.78 23.09
C LEU A 105 52.02 -9.26 24.55
N SER A 106 51.60 -10.50 24.85
CA SER A 106 52.52 -11.65 25.06
C SER A 106 51.79 -12.95 25.44
N ASN A 107 52.29 -14.06 24.89
CA ASN A 107 51.91 -15.45 25.15
C ASN A 107 52.49 -15.96 26.48
N THR A 108 51.85 -16.94 27.13
CA THR A 108 52.52 -18.18 27.60
C THR A 108 51.52 -19.30 27.92
N ILE A 109 52.02 -20.53 27.80
CA ILE A 109 51.40 -21.85 27.69
C ILE A 109 51.51 -22.60 29.03
N GLU A 110 50.55 -23.50 29.33
CA GLU A 110 50.67 -24.84 29.97
C GLU A 110 49.29 -25.23 30.56
N GLY A 111 48.72 -26.43 30.50
CA GLY A 111 49.06 -27.75 29.97
C GLY A 111 48.01 -28.76 30.54
N ASP A 112 47.62 -29.76 29.75
CA ASP A 112 46.96 -31.04 30.11
C ASP A 112 45.55 -31.04 30.79
N GLU A 113 44.61 -31.99 30.60
CA GLU A 113 44.61 -33.31 29.95
C GLU A 113 43.13 -33.72 29.64
N ARG A 114 42.97 -34.80 28.87
CA ARG A 114 41.82 -35.22 28.04
C ARG A 114 40.59 -35.74 28.81
N LYS A 115 39.37 -35.33 28.41
CA LYS A 115 38.16 -36.19 28.30
C LYS A 115 37.22 -35.70 27.18
N HIS A 116 36.71 -36.64 26.40
CA HIS A 116 35.87 -36.50 25.20
C HIS A 116 34.72 -35.48 25.29
N PRO A 117 34.50 -34.61 24.28
CA PRO A 117 33.25 -33.86 24.15
C PRO A 117 32.37 -34.41 23.00
N SER A 118 31.16 -34.78 23.38
CA SER A 118 29.97 -34.62 22.54
C SER A 118 29.93 -33.18 22.01
N VAL A 119 30.02 -33.04 20.69
CA VAL A 119 30.11 -31.75 19.99
C VAL A 119 28.78 -31.01 20.06
N TYR A 120 28.55 -30.31 21.17
CA TYR A 120 27.80 -29.07 21.18
C TYR A 120 28.65 -28.05 20.42
N LEU A 121 28.32 -27.75 19.16
CA LEU A 121 28.86 -26.57 18.49
C LEU A 121 28.25 -25.32 19.12
N THR A 122 28.72 -24.96 20.32
CA THR A 122 28.79 -23.58 20.77
C THR A 122 29.76 -22.86 19.85
N ASN A 123 29.24 -22.34 18.74
CA ASN A 123 30.01 -21.46 17.89
C ASN A 123 30.07 -20.07 18.51
N THR A 124 31.02 -19.90 19.43
CA THR A 124 31.81 -18.68 19.57
C THR A 124 32.57 -18.46 18.24
N TYR A 125 31.86 -17.94 17.22
CA TYR A 125 32.49 -17.42 16.02
C TYR A 125 32.89 -15.97 16.26
N ASN A 126 34.20 -15.78 16.45
CA ASN A 126 35.01 -14.66 15.99
C ASN A 126 34.29 -13.38 15.53
N LEU A 127 34.60 -12.31 16.26
CA LEU A 127 34.71 -10.92 15.83
C LEU A 127 35.60 -10.81 14.57
N ASN A 128 35.02 -11.04 13.39
CA ASN A 128 35.50 -10.59 12.08
C ASN A 128 34.53 -11.01 10.96
N ARG A 129 33.23 -10.77 11.14
CA ARG A 129 32.36 -10.72 9.95
C ARG A 129 32.61 -9.38 9.29
N LYS A 130 33.34 -9.40 8.18
CA LYS A 130 33.34 -8.27 7.24
C LYS A 130 31.88 -7.98 6.91
N ALA A 131 31.42 -6.77 7.19
CA ALA A 131 30.06 -6.36 6.87
C ALA A 131 29.82 -6.60 5.37
N LEU A 132 28.60 -7.04 5.02
CA LEU A 132 28.25 -7.35 3.62
C LEU A 132 28.40 -6.10 2.75
N PHE A 133 28.02 -4.97 3.35
CA PHE A 133 28.14 -3.63 2.81
C PHE A 133 28.97 -2.77 3.76
N ASN A 134 29.64 -1.73 3.25
CA ASN A 134 30.52 -0.87 4.06
C ASN A 134 29.82 0.40 4.59
N ASP A 135 28.52 0.51 4.35
CA ASP A 135 27.69 1.70 4.61
C ASP A 135 27.40 1.89 6.11
N GLU A 136 27.34 3.16 6.55
CA GLU A 136 27.40 3.55 7.97
C GLU A 136 26.21 3.08 8.82
N LEU A 137 25.04 2.92 8.21
CA LEU A 137 23.78 2.49 8.81
C LEU A 137 23.45 1.02 8.54
N TRP A 138 24.28 0.26 7.79
CA TRP A 138 23.98 -1.14 7.42
C TRP A 138 23.63 -2.02 8.63
N ASP A 139 24.35 -1.86 9.75
CA ASP A 139 24.11 -2.62 10.97
C ASP A 139 22.80 -2.22 11.70
N LEU A 140 22.18 -1.10 11.32
CA LEU A 140 20.92 -0.59 11.86
C LEU A 140 19.70 -0.94 10.98
N GLU A 141 19.91 -1.44 9.76
CA GLU A 141 18.87 -1.89 8.84
C GLU A 141 18.37 -3.30 9.18
N TRP A 142 17.87 -3.46 10.40
CA TRP A 142 17.42 -4.72 10.98
C TRP A 142 16.39 -5.47 10.13
N TYR A 143 15.62 -4.72 9.32
CA TYR A 143 14.58 -5.22 8.43
C TYR A 143 15.15 -5.84 7.14
N LEU A 144 16.39 -5.52 6.75
CA LEU A 144 17.12 -6.18 5.64
C LEU A 144 17.99 -7.32 6.15
N GLN A 145 18.75 -7.05 7.23
CA GLN A 145 19.55 -8.03 7.93
C GLN A 145 19.38 -7.89 9.44
N ASP A 146 18.78 -8.90 10.08
CA ASP A 146 18.66 -8.90 11.53
C ASP A 146 20.00 -9.26 12.22
N THR A 147 20.79 -8.23 12.50
CA THR A 147 22.06 -8.28 13.25
C THR A 147 21.85 -8.18 14.77
N ARG A 148 20.62 -7.97 15.23
CA ARG A 148 20.31 -7.75 16.65
C ARG A 148 20.59 -9.03 17.46
N THR A 149 21.13 -8.85 18.65
CA THR A 149 21.54 -9.96 19.54
C THR A 149 20.54 -10.27 20.65
N SER A 150 19.50 -9.44 20.80
CA SER A 150 18.48 -9.61 21.83
C SER A 150 17.67 -10.88 21.59
N LYS A 151 17.80 -11.87 22.47
CA LYS A 151 16.98 -13.11 22.46
C LYS A 151 15.48 -12.85 22.68
N LYS A 152 15.11 -11.66 23.16
CA LYS A 152 13.71 -11.28 23.39
C LYS A 152 12.99 -10.85 22.11
N LEU A 153 13.74 -10.47 21.06
CA LEU A 153 13.17 -10.06 19.79
C LEU A 153 13.05 -11.28 18.87
N PRO A 154 11.94 -11.40 18.11
CA PRO A 154 11.85 -12.39 17.07
C PRO A 154 12.86 -12.05 15.96
N LYS A 155 13.48 -13.09 15.39
CA LYS A 155 14.39 -12.91 14.25
C LYS A 155 13.57 -12.66 13.00
N LEU A 156 13.56 -11.43 12.52
CA LEU A 156 12.61 -10.89 11.57
C LEU A 156 13.35 -10.04 10.55
N ASP A 157 13.32 -10.47 9.28
CA ASP A 157 13.86 -9.74 8.13
C ASP A 157 12.94 -9.94 6.92
N LEU A 158 13.11 -9.12 5.88
CA LEU A 158 12.39 -9.21 4.61
C LEU A 158 12.99 -10.27 3.67
N ASN A 159 14.00 -11.01 4.14
CA ASN A 159 14.70 -12.07 3.43
C ASN A 159 15.27 -11.64 2.07
N VAL A 160 15.90 -10.46 2.04
CA VAL A 160 16.50 -9.85 0.85
C VAL A 160 17.91 -10.37 0.55
N LEU A 161 18.69 -10.76 1.56
CA LEU A 161 20.10 -11.17 1.35
C LEU A 161 20.26 -12.33 0.36
N PRO A 162 19.45 -13.41 0.41
CA PRO A 162 19.55 -14.48 -0.58
C PRO A 162 19.17 -14.04 -2.00
N VAL A 163 18.47 -12.91 -2.17
CA VAL A 163 18.16 -12.33 -3.48
C VAL A 163 19.41 -11.68 -4.06
N TYR A 164 20.18 -10.96 -3.25
CA TYR A 164 21.44 -10.35 -3.65
C TYR A 164 22.49 -11.42 -4.05
N GLU A 165 22.53 -12.55 -3.34
CA GLU A 165 23.35 -13.72 -3.71
C GLU A 165 22.99 -14.29 -5.10
N LEU A 166 21.76 -14.07 -5.56
CA LEU A 166 21.30 -14.46 -6.90
C LEU A 166 21.58 -13.39 -7.98
N GLY A 167 22.27 -12.30 -7.64
CA GLY A 167 22.57 -11.19 -8.56
C GLY A 167 21.37 -10.30 -8.89
N VAL A 168 20.33 -10.30 -8.05
CA VAL A 168 19.12 -9.48 -8.22
C VAL A 168 19.15 -8.35 -7.20
N THR A 169 19.08 -7.11 -7.67
CA THR A 169 19.46 -5.87 -6.95
C THR A 169 18.56 -4.67 -7.30
N GLY A 170 17.58 -4.85 -8.17
CA GLY A 170 16.70 -3.81 -8.71
C GLY A 170 17.08 -3.32 -10.10
N ARG A 171 18.21 -3.78 -10.64
CA ARG A 171 18.81 -3.25 -11.87
C ARG A 171 17.84 -3.21 -13.06
N GLY A 172 17.72 -2.02 -13.64
CA GLY A 172 16.93 -1.79 -14.85
C GLY A 172 15.42 -1.81 -14.64
N VAL A 173 14.98 -1.57 -13.40
CA VAL A 173 13.61 -1.23 -13.00
C VAL A 173 13.56 0.25 -12.59
N ARG A 174 12.51 0.96 -13.01
CA ARG A 174 12.34 2.40 -12.75
C ARG A 174 11.22 2.67 -11.76
N ILE A 175 11.52 3.40 -10.69
CA ILE A 175 10.60 3.62 -9.57
C ILE A 175 10.45 5.12 -9.33
N ALA A 176 9.22 5.63 -9.31
CA ALA A 176 8.91 7.02 -9.00
C ALA A 176 8.28 7.14 -7.60
N VAL A 177 8.83 8.04 -6.77
CA VAL A 177 8.33 8.39 -5.44
C VAL A 177 7.43 9.63 -5.56
N LEU A 178 6.15 9.49 -5.26
CA LEU A 178 5.14 10.54 -5.41
C LEU A 178 4.95 11.22 -4.07
N ASP A 179 5.67 12.33 -3.84
CA ASP A 179 5.77 12.91 -2.51
C ASP A 179 6.07 14.43 -2.51
N ASP A 180 6.81 14.92 -1.52
CA ASP A 180 7.18 16.32 -1.32
C ASP A 180 8.49 16.76 -2.00
N GLY A 181 9.11 15.85 -2.74
CA GLY A 181 10.33 16.06 -3.50
C GLY A 181 11.34 14.95 -3.28
N LEU A 182 12.41 14.99 -4.06
CA LEU A 182 13.53 14.05 -3.94
C LEU A 182 14.83 14.85 -4.04
N GLU A 183 15.63 14.83 -2.97
CA GLU A 183 16.96 15.43 -2.93
C GLU A 183 17.91 14.62 -3.81
N HIS A 184 17.82 14.86 -5.12
CA HIS A 184 18.43 13.99 -6.12
C HIS A 184 19.95 14.10 -6.19
N ASP A 185 20.53 15.11 -5.53
CA ASP A 185 21.97 15.29 -5.37
C ASP A 185 22.52 14.70 -4.06
N HIS A 186 21.67 14.08 -3.24
CA HIS A 186 22.09 13.31 -2.06
C HIS A 186 23.13 12.25 -2.47
N ASP A 187 24.25 12.15 -1.73
CA ASP A 187 25.40 11.32 -2.11
C ASP A 187 25.03 9.85 -2.31
N ASP A 188 24.01 9.40 -1.58
CA ASP A 188 23.50 8.04 -1.60
C ASP A 188 22.37 7.78 -2.62
N LEU A 189 21.90 8.81 -3.33
CA LEU A 189 20.82 8.70 -4.32
C LEU A 189 21.27 9.10 -5.72
N ARG A 190 22.21 10.04 -5.84
CA ARG A 190 22.59 10.70 -7.12
C ARG A 190 22.98 9.73 -8.24
N ASN A 191 23.56 8.58 -7.91
CA ASN A 191 23.99 7.58 -8.90
C ASN A 191 22.84 6.71 -9.39
N ASN A 192 21.78 6.58 -8.59
CA ASN A 192 20.56 5.86 -8.94
C ASN A 192 19.45 6.81 -9.44
N TYR A 193 19.60 8.12 -9.28
CA TYR A 193 18.63 9.11 -9.73
C TYR A 193 18.41 9.06 -11.24
N ASP A 194 17.14 9.05 -11.65
CA ASP A 194 16.72 9.10 -13.05
C ASP A 194 15.83 10.35 -13.28
N PRO A 195 16.34 11.36 -14.00
CA PRO A 195 15.58 12.57 -14.30
C PRO A 195 14.42 12.32 -15.29
N ASP A 196 14.46 11.25 -16.08
CA ASP A 196 13.40 10.96 -17.05
C ASP A 196 12.11 10.54 -16.36
N ILE A 197 12.18 10.02 -15.13
CA ILE A 197 11.02 9.63 -14.32
C ILE A 197 10.77 10.59 -13.14
N SER A 198 11.33 11.81 -13.23
CA SER A 198 11.22 12.84 -12.19
C SER A 198 10.54 14.09 -12.70
N TYR A 199 9.75 14.72 -11.84
CA TYR A 199 8.98 15.91 -12.20
C TYR A 199 8.47 16.65 -10.96
N ASN A 200 8.30 17.95 -11.09
CA ASN A 200 7.72 18.81 -10.08
C ASN A 200 6.40 19.37 -10.61
N VAL A 201 5.31 18.77 -10.15
CA VAL A 201 3.95 19.08 -10.57
C VAL A 201 3.52 20.46 -10.04
N ASN A 202 4.07 20.87 -8.89
CA ASN A 202 3.76 22.15 -8.26
C ASN A 202 4.31 23.33 -9.07
N GLU A 203 5.47 23.15 -9.72
CA GLU A 203 6.18 24.20 -10.46
C GLU A 203 6.18 23.99 -11.99
N GLY A 204 5.74 22.82 -12.47
CA GLY A 204 5.76 22.46 -13.89
C GLY A 204 7.17 22.30 -14.45
N SER A 205 8.09 21.73 -13.67
CA SER A 205 9.52 21.60 -14.01
C SER A 205 10.03 20.17 -13.86
N ASN A 206 11.16 19.82 -14.47
CA ASN A 206 11.77 18.49 -14.35
C ASN A 206 12.66 18.35 -13.09
N ASP A 207 12.70 19.36 -12.22
CA ASP A 207 13.52 19.35 -11.02
C ASP A 207 12.66 19.05 -9.77
N PRO A 208 12.75 17.83 -9.22
CA PRO A 208 11.96 17.43 -8.05
C PRO A 208 12.58 17.88 -6.71
N MET A 209 13.61 18.75 -6.72
CA MET A 209 14.32 19.14 -5.51
C MET A 209 13.35 19.65 -4.42
N PRO A 210 13.44 19.12 -3.18
CA PRO A 210 12.62 19.57 -2.07
C PRO A 210 12.94 21.01 -1.70
N ARG A 211 11.91 21.76 -1.31
CA ARG A 211 12.13 23.08 -0.73
C ARG A 211 12.65 22.94 0.70
N TYR A 212 13.86 23.42 0.96
CA TYR A 212 14.46 23.37 2.29
C TYR A 212 13.78 24.35 3.25
N GLU A 213 13.20 23.80 4.31
CA GLU A 213 12.67 24.56 5.44
C GLU A 213 13.45 24.28 6.72
N ALA A 214 13.32 25.16 7.72
CA ALA A 214 13.91 24.96 9.04
C ALA A 214 13.28 23.77 9.79
N THR A 215 12.02 23.46 9.49
CA THR A 215 11.25 22.35 10.06
C THR A 215 11.65 20.98 9.49
N GLY A 216 12.27 20.95 8.30
CA GLY A 216 12.50 19.71 7.56
C GLY A 216 11.21 19.06 7.04
N ALA A 217 10.14 19.86 6.83
CA ALA A 217 8.82 19.36 6.45
C ALA A 217 8.76 18.66 5.09
N ASN A 218 9.75 18.88 4.21
CA ASN A 218 9.81 18.29 2.87
C ASN A 218 10.85 17.15 2.76
N ALA A 219 11.10 16.44 3.85
CA ALA A 219 12.09 15.38 3.90
C ALA A 219 11.55 14.00 3.51
N HIS A 220 10.24 13.88 3.35
CA HIS A 220 9.57 12.59 3.35
C HIS A 220 9.88 11.78 2.09
N GLY A 221 9.78 12.39 0.91
CA GLY A 221 10.10 11.72 -0.36
C GLY A 221 11.57 11.30 -0.46
N THR A 222 12.48 12.09 0.09
CA THR A 222 13.92 11.73 0.14
C THR A 222 14.16 10.52 1.04
N ARG A 223 13.48 10.43 2.19
CA ARG A 223 13.55 9.25 3.09
C ARG A 223 12.99 8.00 2.42
N CYS A 224 11.84 8.11 1.77
CA CYS A 224 11.21 7.02 1.04
C CYS A 224 12.10 6.52 -0.12
N ALA A 225 12.72 7.44 -0.86
CA ALA A 225 13.64 7.10 -1.95
C ALA A 225 14.86 6.30 -1.46
N GLY A 226 15.40 6.64 -0.29
CA GLY A 226 16.54 5.93 0.29
C GLY A 226 16.24 4.48 0.65
N GLU A 227 15.07 4.19 1.22
CA GLU A 227 14.66 2.82 1.54
C GLU A 227 14.63 1.91 0.31
N ILE A 228 14.39 2.50 -0.86
CA ILE A 228 14.31 1.80 -2.14
C ILE A 228 15.70 1.66 -2.74
N ALA A 229 16.46 2.76 -2.85
CA ALA A 229 17.60 2.85 -3.76
C ALA A 229 18.81 3.62 -3.22
N MET A 230 19.05 3.66 -1.89
CA MET A 230 20.39 3.99 -1.38
C MET A 230 21.44 3.11 -2.06
N GLU A 231 22.54 3.72 -2.52
CA GLU A 231 23.60 3.04 -3.23
C GLU A 231 24.41 2.16 -2.27
N ALA A 232 24.62 0.90 -2.64
CA ALA A 232 25.41 0.00 -1.83
C ALA A 232 26.92 0.25 -1.96
N ASN A 233 27.65 0.11 -0.86
CA ASN A 233 29.11 0.15 -0.77
C ASN A 233 29.76 1.52 -1.06
N ASN A 234 29.06 2.63 -0.85
CA ASN A 234 29.63 3.97 -1.02
C ASN A 234 30.06 4.61 0.32
N GLY A 235 29.79 3.94 1.44
CA GLY A 235 30.16 4.40 2.79
C GLY A 235 29.27 5.52 3.31
N LYS A 236 28.09 5.73 2.72
CA LYS A 236 27.10 6.77 3.07
C LYS A 236 25.78 6.11 3.46
N CYS A 237 25.11 6.65 4.47
CA CYS A 237 23.86 6.14 5.02
C CYS A 237 23.75 4.60 5.03
N GLY A 238 22.84 4.01 4.25
CA GLY A 238 22.48 2.59 4.34
C GLY A 238 22.48 1.91 2.98
N VAL A 239 21.61 0.92 2.77
CA VAL A 239 21.49 0.23 1.49
C VAL A 239 20.02 0.07 1.14
N GLY A 240 19.64 0.52 -0.07
CA GLY A 240 18.28 0.38 -0.55
C GLY A 240 17.91 -1.09 -0.76
N VAL A 241 16.64 -1.45 -0.57
CA VAL A 241 16.15 -2.81 -0.90
C VAL A 241 16.48 -3.19 -2.35
N ALA A 242 16.45 -2.21 -3.24
CA ALA A 242 16.75 -2.32 -4.66
C ALA A 242 17.85 -1.31 -5.05
N PHE A 243 19.02 -1.43 -4.41
CA PHE A 243 20.15 -0.49 -4.49
C PHE A 243 20.78 -0.27 -5.89
N GLU A 244 20.33 -0.97 -6.93
CA GLU A 244 20.69 -0.68 -8.34
C GLU A 244 19.47 -0.31 -9.21
N ALA A 245 18.30 -0.08 -8.61
CA ALA A 245 17.14 0.44 -9.32
C ALA A 245 17.29 1.93 -9.61
N SER A 246 16.66 2.39 -10.69
CA SER A 246 16.57 3.81 -11.01
C SER A 246 15.45 4.46 -10.20
N ILE A 247 15.75 5.55 -9.49
CA ILE A 247 14.83 6.24 -8.60
C ILE A 247 14.52 7.65 -9.10
N GLY A 248 13.24 8.01 -9.15
CA GLY A 248 12.77 9.33 -9.53
C GLY A 248 11.86 9.94 -8.47
N GLY A 249 11.75 11.26 -8.48
CA GLY A 249 10.88 12.01 -7.57
C GLY A 249 9.79 12.73 -8.35
N ILE A 250 8.53 12.55 -7.95
CA ILE A 250 7.40 13.33 -8.43
C ILE A 250 6.92 14.21 -7.28
N LYS A 251 7.28 15.50 -7.31
CA LYS A 251 6.96 16.48 -6.27
C LYS A 251 5.56 17.04 -6.49
N LEU A 252 4.65 16.73 -5.55
CA LEU A 252 3.28 17.23 -5.53
C LEU A 252 2.80 17.71 -4.14
N LEU A 253 3.39 17.24 -3.04
CA LEU A 253 2.89 17.51 -1.69
C LEU A 253 3.40 18.83 -1.07
N ASP A 254 4.38 19.50 -1.69
CA ASP A 254 4.89 20.82 -1.28
C ASP A 254 4.10 21.94 -1.99
N GLY A 255 2.77 21.96 -1.82
CA GLY A 255 1.89 22.88 -2.54
C GLY A 255 0.41 22.58 -2.37
N LEU A 256 -0.43 23.31 -3.11
CA LEU A 256 -1.87 23.04 -3.18
C LEU A 256 -2.12 21.76 -3.98
N VAL A 257 -2.67 20.75 -3.32
CA VAL A 257 -3.05 19.50 -3.98
C VAL A 257 -4.52 19.55 -4.42
N ASN A 258 -4.77 19.20 -5.67
CA ASN A 258 -6.10 19.05 -6.23
C ASN A 258 -6.10 17.86 -7.20
N ASP A 259 -7.27 17.49 -7.73
CA ASP A 259 -7.42 16.34 -8.62
C ASP A 259 -6.52 16.42 -9.88
N ARG A 260 -6.24 17.62 -10.41
CA ARG A 260 -5.29 17.78 -11.53
C ARG A 260 -3.89 17.37 -11.11
N VAL A 261 -3.41 17.91 -9.98
CA VAL A 261 -2.07 17.62 -9.46
C VAL A 261 -1.90 16.12 -9.21
N GLU A 262 -2.92 15.47 -8.63
CA GLU A 262 -2.92 14.03 -8.41
C GLU A 262 -2.93 13.23 -9.72
N GLY A 263 -3.82 13.58 -10.66
CA GLY A 263 -3.90 12.93 -11.96
C GLY A 263 -2.64 13.07 -12.80
N GLU A 264 -2.00 14.24 -12.76
CA GLU A 264 -0.73 14.51 -13.44
C GLU A 264 0.40 13.68 -12.84
N ALA A 265 0.52 13.65 -11.50
CA ALA A 265 1.52 12.85 -10.80
C ALA A 265 1.36 11.35 -11.05
N LEU A 266 0.15 10.81 -10.89
CA LEU A 266 -0.16 9.38 -11.06
C LEU A 266 -0.05 8.92 -12.52
N GLY A 267 -0.24 9.87 -13.44
CA GLY A 267 -0.17 9.66 -14.87
C GLY A 267 1.18 10.01 -15.49
N PHE A 268 2.20 10.38 -14.70
CA PHE A 268 3.47 10.83 -15.24
C PHE A 268 4.26 9.68 -15.86
N LYS A 269 4.40 9.67 -17.19
CA LYS A 269 5.20 8.74 -17.99
C LYS A 269 5.04 7.22 -17.67
N PRO A 270 3.81 6.67 -17.68
CA PRO A 270 3.55 5.25 -17.41
C PRO A 270 4.20 4.29 -18.41
N GLU A 271 4.66 4.78 -19.56
CA GLU A 271 5.41 4.02 -20.55
C GLU A 271 6.83 3.63 -20.11
N ILE A 272 7.46 4.40 -19.20
CA ILE A 272 8.82 4.14 -18.71
C ILE A 272 8.92 3.89 -17.21
N VAL A 273 8.00 4.41 -16.40
CA VAL A 273 7.96 4.12 -14.95
C VAL A 273 7.36 2.74 -14.73
N ASP A 274 8.06 1.88 -13.99
CA ASP A 274 7.55 0.55 -13.65
C ASP A 274 6.67 0.59 -12.38
N ILE A 275 7.15 1.28 -11.35
CA ILE A 275 6.53 1.31 -10.03
C ILE A 275 6.35 2.76 -9.58
N TYR A 276 5.14 3.09 -9.14
CA TYR A 276 4.79 4.33 -8.46
C TYR A 276 4.57 4.00 -6.98
N THR A 277 5.24 4.70 -6.08
CA THR A 277 5.04 4.52 -4.63
C THR A 277 4.55 5.81 -4.00
N ALA A 278 3.46 5.72 -3.24
CA ALA A 278 2.80 6.85 -2.62
C ALA A 278 2.47 6.56 -1.15
N SER A 279 2.69 7.57 -0.32
CA SER A 279 2.54 7.52 1.13
C SER A 279 1.69 8.70 1.63
N TRP A 280 0.66 9.03 0.86
CA TRP A 280 -0.29 10.11 1.13
C TRP A 280 -1.72 9.65 0.84
N GLY A 281 -2.70 10.37 1.36
CA GLY A 281 -4.11 10.07 1.18
C GLY A 281 -5.00 11.17 1.73
N PRO A 282 -6.29 10.89 1.95
CA PRO A 282 -7.15 11.71 2.79
C PRO A 282 -6.55 11.87 4.20
N PRO A 283 -6.99 12.87 4.98
CA PRO A 283 -6.56 13.00 6.37
C PRO A 283 -6.86 11.74 7.19
N ASP A 284 -5.88 11.27 7.97
CA ASP A 284 -5.98 10.04 8.76
C ASP A 284 -6.61 10.35 10.15
N ASP A 285 -7.73 11.07 10.14
CA ASP A 285 -8.37 11.68 11.31
C ASP A 285 -9.51 10.85 11.91
N GLY A 286 -9.81 9.68 11.33
CA GLY A 286 -10.93 8.85 11.75
C GLY A 286 -12.29 9.40 11.32
N LYS A 287 -12.34 10.38 10.41
CA LYS A 287 -13.56 11.06 9.95
C LYS A 287 -13.64 11.17 8.44
N SER A 288 -12.51 11.39 7.79
CA SER A 288 -12.45 11.67 6.36
C SER A 288 -12.90 10.47 5.54
N LEU A 289 -13.70 10.71 4.51
CA LEU A 289 -14.16 9.71 3.55
C LEU A 289 -13.95 10.30 2.16
N GLU A 290 -12.90 9.87 1.47
CA GLU A 290 -12.55 10.47 0.19
C GLU A 290 -11.91 9.46 -0.75
N ALA A 291 -12.33 9.51 -2.01
CA ALA A 291 -11.80 8.71 -3.09
C ALA A 291 -11.02 9.60 -4.06
N PRO A 292 -10.15 9.01 -4.90
CA PRO A 292 -9.51 9.75 -5.99
C PRO A 292 -10.56 10.51 -6.80
N GLY A 293 -10.23 11.75 -7.15
CA GLY A 293 -11.05 12.51 -8.07
C GLY A 293 -11.06 11.86 -9.46
N ARG A 294 -11.79 12.47 -10.38
CA ARG A 294 -11.98 11.91 -11.73
C ARG A 294 -10.65 11.72 -12.45
N LEU A 295 -9.73 12.68 -12.31
CA LEU A 295 -8.47 12.69 -13.04
C LEU A 295 -7.45 11.74 -12.43
N ALA A 296 -7.34 11.73 -11.11
CA ALA A 296 -6.55 10.72 -10.41
C ALA A 296 -7.00 9.30 -10.80
N LYS A 297 -8.33 9.07 -10.85
CA LYS A 297 -8.89 7.78 -11.29
C LYS A 297 -8.57 7.45 -12.75
N GLU A 298 -8.80 8.38 -13.68
CA GLU A 298 -8.49 8.18 -15.10
C GLU A 298 -6.97 7.94 -15.33
N ALA A 299 -6.12 8.60 -14.55
CA ALA A 299 -4.67 8.41 -14.58
C ALA A 299 -4.26 6.99 -14.15
N ILE A 300 -4.84 6.49 -13.04
CA ILE A 300 -4.63 5.11 -12.59
C ILE A 300 -5.15 4.12 -13.64
N ASP A 301 -6.37 4.31 -14.17
CA ASP A 301 -6.94 3.45 -15.22
C ASP A 301 -6.03 3.41 -16.47
N ARG A 302 -5.45 4.55 -16.86
CA ARG A 302 -4.48 4.63 -17.94
C ARG A 302 -3.18 3.91 -17.60
N GLY A 303 -2.65 4.09 -16.40
CA GLY A 303 -1.45 3.39 -15.94
C GLY A 303 -1.63 1.88 -15.97
N ILE A 304 -2.78 1.38 -15.50
CA ILE A 304 -3.11 -0.04 -15.48
C ILE A 304 -3.30 -0.62 -16.88
N SER A 305 -3.91 0.12 -17.80
CA SER A 305 -4.21 -0.37 -19.16
C SER A 305 -3.05 -0.22 -20.15
N LYS A 306 -2.23 0.83 -20.02
CA LYS A 306 -1.20 1.20 -20.99
C LYS A 306 0.22 1.15 -20.44
N GLY A 307 0.37 1.32 -19.13
CA GLY A 307 1.68 1.37 -18.49
C GLY A 307 2.48 0.10 -18.71
N ARG A 308 3.81 0.22 -18.74
CA ARG A 308 4.75 -0.90 -18.94
C ARG A 308 4.41 -1.75 -20.18
N ASN A 309 4.09 -1.08 -21.29
CA ASN A 309 3.67 -1.70 -22.56
C ASN A 309 2.43 -2.60 -22.42
N GLY A 310 1.41 -2.12 -21.70
CA GLY A 310 0.15 -2.84 -21.47
C GLY A 310 0.19 -3.90 -20.36
N LYS A 311 1.32 -4.06 -19.65
CA LYS A 311 1.40 -4.92 -18.46
C LYS A 311 0.76 -4.27 -17.23
N GLY A 312 0.59 -2.95 -17.27
CA GLY A 312 0.04 -2.11 -16.22
C GLY A 312 1.10 -1.63 -15.24
N SER A 313 1.06 -0.34 -14.95
CA SER A 313 1.82 0.31 -13.87
C SER A 313 1.53 -0.36 -12.53
N ILE A 314 2.53 -0.42 -11.66
CA ILE A 314 2.37 -0.93 -10.30
C ILE A 314 2.27 0.27 -9.36
N TYR A 315 1.13 0.44 -8.70
CA TYR A 315 0.93 1.48 -7.70
C TYR A 315 1.04 0.87 -6.30
N VAL A 316 2.04 1.26 -5.51
CA VAL A 316 2.24 0.80 -4.12
C VAL A 316 1.80 1.91 -3.18
N TRP A 317 1.00 1.58 -2.18
CA TRP A 317 0.36 2.56 -1.31
C TRP A 317 0.50 2.20 0.17
N ALA A 318 0.90 3.16 1.00
CA ALA A 318 0.85 3.02 2.45
C ALA A 318 -0.60 2.89 2.92
N SER A 319 -0.90 2.09 3.95
CA SER A 319 -2.30 1.85 4.35
C SER A 319 -2.92 2.96 5.21
N GLY A 320 -2.15 3.81 5.89
CA GLY A 320 -2.67 4.85 6.77
C GLY A 320 -2.14 4.83 8.21
N ASN A 321 -2.04 6.02 8.81
CA ASN A 321 -1.49 6.27 10.16
C ASN A 321 -2.57 6.67 11.19
N GLY A 322 -3.86 6.55 10.85
CA GLY A 322 -5.00 6.96 11.67
C GLY A 322 -5.46 5.96 12.72
N GLY A 323 -4.67 4.90 13.00
CA GLY A 323 -5.06 3.82 13.92
C GLY A 323 -5.47 4.32 15.32
N SER A 324 -4.73 5.29 15.89
CA SER A 324 -5.07 5.91 17.19
C SER A 324 -6.29 6.82 17.14
N ASN A 325 -6.66 7.30 15.95
CA ASN A 325 -7.87 8.08 15.70
C ASN A 325 -9.08 7.19 15.40
N TYR A 326 -8.93 5.86 15.56
CA TYR A 326 -9.95 4.86 15.20
C TYR A 326 -10.32 4.90 13.72
N ASP A 327 -9.38 5.28 12.86
CA ASP A 327 -9.61 5.31 11.43
C ASP A 327 -9.63 3.91 10.81
N ASN A 328 -10.12 3.85 9.58
CA ASN A 328 -10.23 2.64 8.79
C ASN A 328 -9.86 2.95 7.35
N CYS A 329 -8.82 2.31 6.85
CA CYS A 329 -8.34 2.51 5.49
C CYS A 329 -9.33 2.11 4.38
N GLY A 330 -10.46 1.47 4.72
CA GLY A 330 -11.60 1.28 3.82
C GLY A 330 -12.37 2.58 3.52
N CYS A 331 -12.04 3.68 4.20
CA CYS A 331 -12.52 5.04 3.96
C CYS A 331 -11.52 5.90 3.14
N ASP A 332 -10.37 5.34 2.79
CA ASP A 332 -9.41 5.91 1.84
C ASP A 332 -9.58 5.20 0.49
N GLY A 333 -10.06 5.91 -0.52
CA GLY A 333 -10.30 5.33 -1.84
C GLY A 333 -9.03 5.06 -2.65
N TYR A 334 -7.86 5.58 -2.25
CA TYR A 334 -6.57 5.20 -2.83
C TYR A 334 -6.17 3.81 -2.34
N VAL A 335 -6.29 3.56 -1.03
CA VAL A 335 -6.04 2.24 -0.43
C VAL A 335 -7.11 1.23 -0.83
N GLY A 336 -8.37 1.65 -0.90
CA GLY A 336 -9.52 0.85 -1.31
C GLY A 336 -9.60 0.55 -2.82
N SER A 337 -8.65 1.02 -3.63
CA SER A 337 -8.62 0.75 -5.07
C SER A 337 -8.08 -0.65 -5.38
N ILE A 338 -8.71 -1.38 -6.30
CA ILE A 338 -8.19 -2.69 -6.76
C ILE A 338 -6.84 -2.58 -7.47
N TYR A 339 -6.48 -1.37 -7.93
CA TYR A 339 -5.29 -1.10 -8.73
C TYR A 339 -4.06 -0.77 -7.89
N THR A 340 -4.24 -0.53 -6.59
CA THR A 340 -3.15 -0.25 -5.67
C THR A 340 -2.77 -1.49 -4.88
N VAL A 341 -1.48 -1.60 -4.56
CA VAL A 341 -0.92 -2.59 -3.65
C VAL A 341 -0.84 -1.91 -2.29
N ALA A 342 -1.87 -2.08 -1.48
CA ALA A 342 -1.94 -1.51 -0.14
C ALA A 342 -1.07 -2.30 0.86
N ILE A 343 -0.17 -1.58 1.54
CA ILE A 343 0.83 -2.14 2.45
C ILE A 343 0.63 -1.62 3.88
N GLY A 344 0.40 -2.56 4.80
CA GLY A 344 0.38 -2.30 6.25
C GLY A 344 1.78 -2.37 6.87
N SER A 345 1.87 -2.17 8.18
CA SER A 345 3.14 -2.15 8.92
C SER A 345 3.21 -3.19 10.04
N ALA A 346 4.39 -3.77 10.22
CA ALA A 346 4.76 -4.51 11.41
C ALA A 346 5.96 -3.84 12.09
N SER A 347 5.95 -3.78 13.42
CA SER A 347 7.10 -3.33 14.18
C SER A 347 8.22 -4.37 14.22
N GLN A 348 9.35 -3.99 14.78
CA GLN A 348 10.49 -4.88 15.03
C GLN A 348 10.19 -6.09 15.92
N THR A 349 9.07 -6.06 16.65
CA THR A 349 8.58 -7.15 17.50
C THR A 349 7.55 -8.03 16.79
N GLY A 350 7.28 -7.78 15.50
CA GLY A 350 6.27 -8.49 14.72
C GLY A 350 4.84 -8.14 15.13
N ARG A 351 4.62 -6.98 15.76
CA ARG A 351 3.30 -6.52 16.22
C ARG A 351 2.78 -5.38 15.36
N SER A 352 1.46 -5.23 15.31
CA SER A 352 0.84 -4.07 14.64
C SER A 352 1.22 -2.81 15.41
N PRO A 353 1.80 -1.79 14.75
CA PRO A 353 2.01 -0.48 15.36
C PRO A 353 0.68 0.19 15.72
N TRP A 354 0.74 1.12 16.67
CA TRP A 354 -0.43 1.85 17.19
C TRP A 354 -1.08 2.77 16.16
N TYR A 355 -0.30 3.29 15.22
CA TYR A 355 -0.76 4.15 14.13
C TYR A 355 -1.36 3.36 12.96
N SER A 356 -1.08 2.07 12.82
CA SER A 356 -1.47 1.30 11.63
C SER A 356 -2.99 1.18 11.56
N GLU A 357 -3.55 1.63 10.44
CA GLU A 357 -4.95 1.38 10.11
C GLU A 357 -5.19 -0.08 9.69
N LYS A 358 -6.46 -0.50 9.74
CA LYS A 358 -6.88 -1.84 9.36
C LYS A 358 -8.09 -1.78 8.42
N CYS A 359 -8.04 -2.55 7.35
CA CYS A 359 -9.15 -2.71 6.41
C CYS A 359 -8.88 -3.92 5.53
N PRO A 360 -9.92 -4.51 4.90
CA PRO A 360 -9.73 -5.70 4.09
C PRO A 360 -9.11 -5.44 2.71
N ALA A 361 -8.75 -4.20 2.40
CA ALA A 361 -8.01 -3.81 1.20
C ALA A 361 -6.50 -4.03 1.32
N ILE A 362 -5.95 -4.13 2.55
CA ILE A 362 -4.52 -4.38 2.76
C ILE A 362 -4.14 -5.74 2.17
N LEU A 363 -3.15 -5.75 1.27
CA LEU A 363 -2.70 -6.95 0.58
C LEU A 363 -1.58 -7.66 1.35
N ALA A 364 -0.62 -6.91 1.89
CA ALA A 364 0.51 -7.46 2.63
C ALA A 364 1.11 -6.43 3.61
N THR A 365 2.24 -6.79 4.22
CA THR A 365 2.93 -5.95 5.20
C THR A 365 4.44 -6.03 5.01
N THR A 366 5.11 -4.91 5.30
CA THR A 366 6.56 -4.85 5.51
C THR A 366 6.82 -4.22 6.89
N TYR A 367 8.10 -4.04 7.23
CA TYR A 367 8.45 -3.46 8.52
C TYR A 367 8.32 -1.93 8.53
N SER A 368 8.18 -1.38 9.74
CA SER A 368 8.31 0.05 10.03
C SER A 368 8.67 0.21 11.52
N SER A 369 8.47 1.40 12.07
CA SER A 369 8.53 1.70 13.49
C SER A 369 7.41 1.02 14.30
N GLY A 370 7.49 1.07 15.62
CA GLY A 370 6.49 0.47 16.50
C GLY A 370 6.31 1.23 17.81
N ALA A 371 6.45 0.50 18.91
CA ALA A 371 6.44 1.10 20.24
C ALA A 371 7.62 2.07 20.42
N TYR A 372 7.58 2.91 21.46
CA TYR A 372 8.59 3.96 21.69
C TYR A 372 10.05 3.46 21.72
N GLN A 373 10.27 2.24 22.25
CA GLN A 373 11.58 1.61 22.34
C GLN A 373 11.94 0.77 21.10
N ASP A 374 11.05 0.73 20.10
CA ASP A 374 11.30 -0.03 18.89
C ASP A 374 12.28 0.68 17.97
N GLN A 375 13.18 -0.07 17.35
CA GLN A 375 13.97 0.44 16.24
C GLN A 375 13.03 0.87 15.11
N MET A 376 13.41 1.95 14.45
CA MET A 376 12.65 2.54 13.34
C MET A 376 13.39 2.25 12.03
N ILE A 377 13.07 2.99 10.97
CA ILE A 377 13.71 2.81 9.67
C ILE A 377 14.91 3.75 9.50
N ALA A 378 16.03 3.15 9.08
CA ALA A 378 17.27 3.81 8.71
C ALA A 378 17.25 4.13 7.21
N THR A 379 17.50 5.37 6.82
CA THR A 379 17.46 5.82 5.42
C THR A 379 18.14 7.19 5.24
N THR A 380 18.16 7.72 4.03
CA THR A 380 18.58 9.10 3.68
C THR A 380 17.67 10.14 4.30
N ASP A 381 18.17 11.36 4.47
CA ASP A 381 17.42 12.52 4.97
C ASP A 381 17.93 13.79 4.29
N LEU A 382 17.15 14.87 4.36
CA LEU A 382 17.53 16.13 3.69
C LEU A 382 18.89 16.66 4.14
N ARG A 383 19.45 17.51 3.30
CA ARG A 383 20.74 18.18 3.45
C ARG A 383 21.90 17.20 3.41
N ASN A 384 21.76 16.17 2.58
CA ASN A 384 22.71 15.08 2.40
C ASN A 384 23.04 14.41 3.75
N THR A 385 22.02 14.15 4.57
CA THR A 385 22.18 13.52 5.89
C THR A 385 21.48 12.18 5.95
N CYS A 386 21.58 11.48 7.07
CA CYS A 386 20.95 10.18 7.25
C CYS A 386 20.11 10.19 8.52
N THR A 387 19.04 9.39 8.53
CA THR A 387 18.14 9.27 9.68
C THR A 387 17.94 7.81 10.05
N THR A 388 17.72 7.57 11.34
CA THR A 388 17.31 6.26 11.89
C THR A 388 15.94 6.34 12.53
N LYS A 389 15.18 7.37 12.16
CA LYS A 389 13.91 7.76 12.79
C LYS A 389 12.78 7.90 11.78
N HIS A 390 12.88 7.28 10.60
CA HIS A 390 11.76 7.24 9.68
C HIS A 390 10.71 6.22 10.18
N THR A 391 9.43 6.57 10.11
CA THR A 391 8.32 5.88 10.81
C THR A 391 7.04 5.91 10.00
N GLY A 392 6.04 5.14 10.45
CA GLY A 392 4.69 5.18 9.87
C GLY A 392 4.52 4.14 8.76
N THR A 393 3.29 3.97 8.29
CA THR A 393 3.01 3.11 7.11
C THR A 393 3.74 3.60 5.85
N SER A 394 4.14 4.86 5.83
CA SER A 394 4.96 5.46 4.79
C SER A 394 6.34 4.88 4.61
N ALA A 395 6.92 4.27 5.64
CA ALA A 395 8.19 3.55 5.52
C ALA A 395 7.94 2.10 5.05
N SER A 396 6.73 1.57 5.22
CA SER A 396 6.41 0.23 4.77
C SER A 396 6.22 0.15 3.25
N ALA A 397 5.56 1.13 2.64
CA ALA A 397 5.30 1.13 1.19
C ALA A 397 6.59 1.18 0.33
N PRO A 398 7.59 2.03 0.60
CA PRO A 398 8.87 2.06 -0.10
C PRO A 398 9.63 0.72 -0.01
N LEU A 399 9.68 0.10 1.17
CA LEU A 399 10.29 -1.23 1.31
C LEU A 399 9.60 -2.26 0.40
N ALA A 400 8.26 -2.22 0.32
CA ALA A 400 7.51 -3.09 -0.58
C ALA A 400 7.82 -2.78 -2.06
N ALA A 401 7.86 -1.50 -2.44
CA ALA A 401 8.24 -1.07 -3.79
C ALA A 401 9.63 -1.59 -4.20
N GLY A 402 10.60 -1.53 -3.30
CA GLY A 402 11.93 -2.12 -3.50
C GLY A 402 11.87 -3.63 -3.74
N ILE A 403 11.11 -4.38 -2.92
CA ILE A 403 10.95 -5.84 -3.11
C ILE A 403 10.32 -6.14 -4.47
N LEU A 404 9.32 -5.37 -4.90
CA LEU A 404 8.67 -5.54 -6.19
C LEU A 404 9.62 -5.23 -7.35
N ALA A 405 10.54 -4.29 -7.18
CA ALA A 405 11.59 -4.02 -8.16
C ALA A 405 12.55 -5.22 -8.31
N LEU A 406 12.93 -5.89 -7.22
CA LEU A 406 13.72 -7.12 -7.29
C LEU A 406 13.00 -8.20 -8.11
N ALA A 407 11.68 -8.34 -7.96
CA ALA A 407 10.90 -9.30 -8.74
C ALA A 407 10.72 -8.91 -10.20
N LEU A 408 10.56 -7.62 -10.50
CA LEU A 408 10.51 -7.14 -11.88
C LEU A 408 11.85 -7.31 -12.61
N GLN A 409 12.99 -7.15 -11.93
CA GLN A 409 14.28 -7.50 -12.51
C GLN A 409 14.32 -9.00 -12.88
N ALA A 410 13.79 -9.85 -12.01
CA ALA A 410 13.75 -11.29 -12.25
C ALA A 410 12.77 -11.69 -13.36
N ASN A 411 11.66 -10.97 -13.53
CA ASN A 411 10.69 -11.18 -14.60
C ASN A 411 9.96 -9.88 -14.98
N LYS A 412 10.40 -9.27 -16.09
CA LYS A 412 9.79 -8.03 -16.62
C LYS A 412 8.42 -8.23 -17.27
N ASN A 413 7.94 -9.47 -17.42
CA ASN A 413 6.65 -9.78 -18.07
C ASN A 413 5.47 -9.88 -17.11
N LEU A 414 5.72 -9.75 -15.80
CA LEU A 414 4.68 -9.70 -14.79
C LEU A 414 3.75 -8.50 -15.03
N THR A 415 2.46 -8.77 -15.08
CA THR A 415 1.41 -7.74 -15.08
C THR A 415 1.17 -7.21 -13.67
N TRP A 416 0.44 -6.10 -13.55
CA TRP A 416 0.01 -5.56 -12.25
C TRP A 416 -0.77 -6.59 -11.41
N ARG A 417 -1.57 -7.47 -12.04
CA ARG A 417 -2.28 -8.57 -11.36
C ARG A 417 -1.35 -9.69 -10.95
N ASP A 418 -0.41 -10.08 -11.81
CA ASP A 418 0.58 -11.11 -11.48
C ASP A 418 1.36 -10.75 -10.22
N ILE A 419 1.71 -9.48 -10.06
CA ILE A 419 2.35 -8.94 -8.86
C ILE A 419 1.47 -9.15 -7.63
N GLN A 420 0.18 -8.82 -7.70
CA GLN A 420 -0.72 -9.04 -6.56
C GLN A 420 -0.86 -10.53 -6.23
N HIS A 421 -1.02 -11.41 -7.24
CA HIS A 421 -1.04 -12.86 -7.03
C HIS A 421 0.25 -13.40 -6.39
N LEU A 422 1.41 -12.91 -6.83
CA LEU A 422 2.71 -13.26 -6.25
C LEU A 422 2.79 -12.84 -4.78
N ILE A 423 2.31 -11.64 -4.42
CA ILE A 423 2.24 -11.18 -3.03
C ILE A 423 1.36 -12.11 -2.20
N VAL A 424 0.13 -12.38 -2.63
CA VAL A 424 -0.79 -13.32 -1.94
C VAL A 424 -0.15 -14.69 -1.72
N TRP A 425 0.53 -15.19 -2.75
CA TRP A 425 1.17 -16.50 -2.71
C TRP A 425 2.40 -16.54 -1.79
N THR A 426 3.22 -15.50 -1.80
CA THR A 426 4.55 -15.54 -1.17
C THR A 426 4.64 -14.90 0.21
N SER A 427 3.67 -14.08 0.61
CA SER A 427 3.63 -13.48 1.96
C SER A 427 3.54 -14.50 3.09
N GLU A 428 4.21 -14.17 4.19
CA GLU A 428 4.42 -14.98 5.39
C GLU A 428 3.42 -14.65 6.51
N TYR A 429 2.52 -15.61 6.77
CA TYR A 429 1.64 -15.58 7.94
C TYR A 429 2.38 -15.78 9.26
N ARG A 430 3.31 -16.76 9.32
CA ARG A 430 3.89 -17.23 10.59
C ARG A 430 4.68 -16.17 11.34
N SER A 431 5.38 -15.29 10.62
CA SER A 431 6.17 -14.21 11.21
C SER A 431 5.32 -13.21 12.02
N LEU A 432 4.00 -13.19 11.80
CA LEU A 432 3.05 -12.25 12.42
C LEU A 432 1.87 -12.98 13.11
N ASN A 433 1.94 -14.30 13.30
CA ASN A 433 0.80 -15.12 13.74
C ASN A 433 0.42 -14.94 15.22
N GLU A 434 1.28 -14.32 16.03
CA GLU A 434 0.98 -14.00 17.43
C GLU A 434 -0.02 -12.84 17.59
N ASN A 435 -0.33 -12.13 16.50
CA ASN A 435 -1.34 -11.08 16.51
C ASN A 435 -2.75 -11.67 16.39
N PRO A 436 -3.76 -11.10 17.05
CA PRO A 436 -5.13 -11.56 16.92
C PRO A 436 -5.74 -11.20 15.55
N GLY A 437 -6.86 -11.85 15.20
CA GLY A 437 -7.66 -11.50 14.02
C GLY A 437 -7.29 -12.21 12.73
N TRP A 438 -6.39 -13.20 12.77
CA TRP A 438 -6.13 -14.06 11.62
C TRP A 438 -7.32 -14.96 11.30
N LEU A 439 -7.71 -14.97 10.03
CA LEU A 439 -8.70 -15.88 9.49
C LEU A 439 -8.06 -16.72 8.39
N LYS A 440 -8.48 -17.98 8.27
CA LYS A 440 -8.15 -18.82 7.13
C LYS A 440 -9.34 -18.84 6.19
N ASN A 441 -9.15 -18.33 4.98
CA ASN A 441 -10.18 -18.24 3.97
C ASN A 441 -10.49 -19.62 3.35
N ALA A 442 -11.57 -19.74 2.57
CA ALA A 442 -12.01 -21.02 2.01
C ALA A 442 -11.04 -21.59 0.97
N ALA A 443 -10.23 -20.73 0.35
CA ALA A 443 -9.14 -21.09 -0.56
C ALA A 443 -7.86 -21.55 0.16
N GLY A 444 -7.85 -21.50 1.50
CA GLY A 444 -6.77 -21.96 2.36
C GLY A 444 -5.74 -20.89 2.71
N PHE A 445 -5.95 -19.64 2.32
CA PHE A 445 -5.06 -18.53 2.63
C PHE A 445 -5.33 -17.93 4.01
N TRP A 446 -4.27 -17.69 4.79
CA TRP A 446 -4.34 -16.87 6.00
C TRP A 446 -4.38 -15.39 5.67
N TYR A 447 -5.27 -14.65 6.32
CA TYR A 447 -5.50 -13.23 6.11
C TYR A 447 -5.76 -12.50 7.44
N ASN A 448 -5.36 -11.23 7.55
CA ASN A 448 -5.60 -10.35 8.69
C ASN A 448 -5.85 -8.90 8.23
N LEU A 449 -6.76 -8.18 8.88
CA LEU A 449 -7.10 -6.80 8.51
C LEU A 449 -5.97 -5.78 8.72
N HIS A 450 -4.98 -6.08 9.57
CA HIS A 450 -3.77 -5.25 9.72
C HIS A 450 -2.66 -5.68 8.75
N PHE A 451 -2.58 -6.99 8.46
CA PHE A 451 -1.39 -7.56 7.81
C PHE A 451 -1.60 -8.08 6.40
N GLY A 452 -2.83 -8.00 5.87
CA GLY A 452 -3.20 -8.68 4.64
C GLY A 452 -2.89 -10.17 4.69
N PHE A 453 -2.22 -10.69 3.67
CA PHE A 453 -1.74 -12.08 3.59
C PHE A 453 -0.46 -12.36 4.40
N GLY A 454 0.10 -11.34 5.07
CA GLY A 454 1.28 -11.45 5.93
C GLY A 454 2.47 -10.63 5.44
N LEU A 455 3.62 -10.90 6.06
CA LEU A 455 4.86 -10.19 5.78
C LEU A 455 5.42 -10.56 4.40
N MET A 456 5.82 -9.57 3.59
CA MET A 456 6.47 -9.83 2.31
C MET A 456 7.82 -10.53 2.50
N ASN A 457 8.11 -11.51 1.64
CA ASN A 457 9.39 -12.21 1.60
C ASN A 457 10.03 -12.06 0.22
N ALA A 458 11.13 -11.31 0.13
CA ALA A 458 11.75 -10.96 -1.14
C ALA A 458 12.27 -12.18 -1.91
N TYR A 459 12.97 -13.11 -1.23
CA TYR A 459 13.46 -14.33 -1.88
C TYR A 459 12.34 -15.20 -2.44
N ALA A 460 11.28 -15.44 -1.68
CA ALA A 460 10.14 -16.23 -2.15
C ALA A 460 9.51 -15.56 -3.37
N LEU A 461 9.23 -14.26 -3.29
CA LEU A 461 8.61 -13.49 -4.36
C LEU A 461 9.46 -13.53 -5.65
N VAL A 462 10.77 -13.25 -5.55
CA VAL A 462 11.72 -13.32 -6.68
C VAL A 462 11.85 -14.73 -7.25
N ASN A 463 11.93 -15.74 -6.38
CA ASN A 463 12.10 -17.12 -6.82
C ASN A 463 10.87 -17.64 -7.58
N PHE A 464 9.65 -17.28 -7.14
CA PHE A 464 8.42 -17.59 -7.89
C PHE A 464 8.30 -16.76 -9.16
N ALA A 465 8.69 -15.48 -9.14
CA ALA A 465 8.63 -14.59 -10.31
C ALA A 465 9.39 -15.14 -11.53
N ARG A 466 10.56 -15.76 -11.33
CA ARG A 466 11.43 -16.28 -12.41
C ARG A 466 10.73 -17.26 -13.35
N ASN A 467 9.86 -18.12 -12.81
CA ASN A 467 9.13 -19.13 -13.55
C ASN A 467 7.61 -18.90 -13.49
N TRP A 468 7.19 -17.65 -13.32
CA TRP A 468 5.79 -17.29 -13.22
C TRP A 468 5.10 -17.40 -14.58
N THR A 469 3.92 -18.03 -14.60
CA THR A 469 3.01 -18.01 -15.74
C THR A 469 1.94 -16.97 -15.46
N ASN A 470 1.77 -16.01 -16.37
CA ASN A 470 0.82 -14.93 -16.19
C ASN A 470 -0.59 -15.48 -15.94
N VAL A 471 -1.31 -14.83 -15.03
CA VAL A 471 -2.66 -15.25 -14.66
C VAL A 471 -3.64 -15.10 -15.82
N PRO A 472 -4.73 -15.90 -15.85
CA PRO A 472 -5.75 -15.79 -16.88
C PRO A 472 -6.37 -14.39 -16.98
N GLU A 473 -7.12 -14.15 -18.06
CA GLU A 473 -7.85 -12.91 -18.29
C GLU A 473 -8.79 -12.59 -17.12
N LYS A 474 -8.89 -11.29 -16.79
CA LYS A 474 -9.72 -10.77 -15.71
C LYS A 474 -11.16 -10.66 -16.16
N ASN A 475 -12.07 -11.22 -15.38
CA ASN A 475 -13.51 -11.04 -15.52
C ASN A 475 -14.07 -10.19 -14.37
N ILE A 476 -15.18 -9.51 -14.63
CA ILE A 476 -15.93 -8.71 -13.65
C ILE A 476 -17.39 -9.17 -13.68
N CYS A 477 -17.95 -9.49 -12.52
CA CYS A 477 -19.35 -9.83 -12.36
C CYS A 477 -20.02 -8.87 -11.37
N GLU A 478 -21.08 -8.20 -11.80
CA GLU A 478 -21.89 -7.33 -10.95
C GLU A 478 -23.17 -8.04 -10.52
N VAL A 479 -23.42 -8.09 -9.22
CA VAL A 479 -24.60 -8.71 -8.60
C VAL A 479 -25.37 -7.64 -7.83
N PRO A 480 -26.57 -7.24 -8.28
CA PRO A 480 -27.39 -6.29 -7.54
C PRO A 480 -27.95 -6.94 -6.27
N MET A 481 -28.25 -6.11 -5.26
CA MET A 481 -28.97 -6.58 -4.08
C MET A 481 -30.35 -7.15 -4.46
N GLU A 482 -30.76 -8.23 -3.80
CA GLU A 482 -32.14 -8.68 -3.86
C GLU A 482 -33.14 -7.63 -3.35
N PHE A 483 -34.42 -7.75 -3.74
CA PHE A 483 -35.45 -6.81 -3.30
C PHE A 483 -35.69 -6.92 -1.79
N VAL A 484 -35.50 -5.81 -1.08
CA VAL A 484 -35.78 -5.70 0.36
C VAL A 484 -36.85 -4.64 0.62
N LEU A 485 -37.93 -5.07 1.30
CA LEU A 485 -39.08 -4.22 1.67
C LEU A 485 -38.70 -3.12 2.68
N ASP A 486 -37.99 -3.49 3.76
CA ASP A 486 -37.54 -2.53 4.78
C ASP A 486 -36.07 -2.19 4.59
N ARG A 487 -35.79 -0.99 4.08
CA ARG A 487 -34.42 -0.49 3.83
C ARG A 487 -33.88 0.40 4.96
N ARG A 488 -34.62 0.52 6.06
CA ARG A 488 -34.21 1.35 7.20
C ARG A 488 -33.08 0.69 7.97
N LEU A 489 -32.09 1.47 8.33
CA LEU A 489 -31.04 1.13 9.27
C LEU A 489 -31.43 1.71 10.63
N ILE A 490 -31.59 0.85 11.62
CA ILE A 490 -32.04 1.21 12.96
C ILE A 490 -30.93 0.82 13.93
N HIS A 491 -30.62 1.71 14.88
CA HIS A 491 -29.64 1.43 15.92
C HIS A 491 -29.94 0.12 16.67
N GLY A 492 -28.90 -0.67 16.93
CA GLY A 492 -28.97 -1.97 17.61
C GLY A 492 -29.51 -3.11 16.76
N VAL A 493 -30.11 -2.83 15.59
CA VAL A 493 -30.71 -3.82 14.70
C VAL A 493 -29.72 -4.21 13.60
N VAL A 494 -29.54 -5.52 13.41
CA VAL A 494 -28.75 -6.03 12.28
C VAL A 494 -29.62 -6.11 11.04
N LYS A 495 -29.26 -5.34 10.01
CA LYS A 495 -29.82 -5.47 8.68
C LYS A 495 -29.01 -6.50 7.90
N THR A 496 -29.67 -7.59 7.50
CA THR A 496 -29.07 -8.64 6.68
C THR A 496 -29.59 -8.54 5.25
N LEU A 497 -28.67 -8.53 4.29
CA LEU A 497 -28.94 -8.42 2.86
C LEU A 497 -28.28 -9.56 2.12
N TYR A 498 -28.87 -9.97 1.00
CA TYR A 498 -28.44 -11.11 0.21
C TYR A 498 -28.15 -10.71 -1.24
N PHE A 499 -27.15 -11.37 -1.84
CA PHE A 499 -26.79 -11.27 -3.25
C PHE A 499 -26.61 -12.67 -3.83
N GLU A 500 -27.35 -12.99 -4.88
CA GLU A 500 -27.32 -14.31 -5.53
C GLU A 500 -26.34 -14.32 -6.72
N ALA A 501 -25.13 -14.81 -6.49
CA ALA A 501 -24.07 -14.80 -7.49
C ALA A 501 -24.21 -15.92 -8.54
N ASN A 502 -24.82 -17.06 -8.20
CA ASN A 502 -24.90 -18.25 -9.06
C ASN A 502 -25.40 -17.93 -10.48
N ASN A 503 -26.59 -17.35 -10.61
CA ASN A 503 -27.15 -17.13 -11.95
C ASN A 503 -26.42 -16.02 -12.73
N LYS A 504 -25.78 -15.08 -12.01
CA LYS A 504 -25.18 -13.87 -12.58
C LYS A 504 -23.72 -14.05 -12.98
N CYS A 505 -22.97 -14.83 -12.22
CA CYS A 505 -21.54 -15.05 -12.42
C CYS A 505 -21.22 -16.43 -13.03
N SER A 506 -22.23 -17.22 -13.44
CA SER A 506 -22.07 -18.46 -14.20
C SER A 506 -22.50 -18.38 -15.67
N SER A 507 -22.98 -17.24 -16.16
CA SER A 507 -23.49 -17.10 -17.53
C SER A 507 -22.82 -15.96 -18.31
N ASN A 508 -22.69 -16.14 -19.64
CA ASN A 508 -22.27 -15.15 -20.64
C ASN A 508 -21.02 -14.28 -20.31
N GLY A 509 -19.83 -14.72 -20.76
CA GLY A 509 -18.63 -13.88 -20.92
C GLY A 509 -17.93 -13.39 -19.63
N ASN A 510 -18.66 -13.29 -18.52
CA ASN A 510 -18.22 -12.67 -17.27
C ASN A 510 -18.06 -13.70 -16.13
N GLU A 511 -17.89 -14.97 -16.47
CA GLU A 511 -17.82 -16.06 -15.49
C GLU A 511 -16.56 -15.95 -14.63
N ILE A 512 -16.71 -16.07 -13.31
CA ILE A 512 -15.60 -16.07 -12.36
C ILE A 512 -15.62 -17.39 -11.60
N GLY A 513 -14.52 -18.14 -11.66
CA GLY A 513 -14.31 -19.36 -10.88
C GLY A 513 -13.39 -19.16 -9.69
N PHE A 514 -12.54 -18.14 -9.72
CA PHE A 514 -11.56 -17.84 -8.67
C PHE A 514 -11.44 -16.33 -8.46
N LEU A 515 -11.77 -15.87 -7.25
CA LEU A 515 -11.77 -14.47 -6.87
C LEU A 515 -10.37 -13.85 -6.79
N GLU A 516 -10.31 -12.55 -7.07
CA GLU A 516 -9.20 -11.65 -6.80
C GLU A 516 -9.70 -10.58 -5.81
N HIS A 517 -10.41 -9.58 -6.30
CA HIS A 517 -11.00 -8.50 -5.51
C HIS A 517 -12.52 -8.65 -5.37
N VAL A 518 -13.05 -8.17 -4.26
CA VAL A 518 -14.50 -8.07 -4.01
C VAL A 518 -14.81 -6.65 -3.58
N GLU A 519 -15.70 -5.96 -4.30
CA GLU A 519 -16.18 -4.63 -3.93
C GLU A 519 -17.67 -4.67 -3.52
N ILE A 520 -18.05 -3.87 -2.54
CA ILE A 520 -19.44 -3.49 -2.29
C ILE A 520 -19.57 -2.00 -2.59
N GLU A 521 -20.29 -1.67 -3.66
CA GLU A 521 -20.67 -0.29 -3.94
C GLU A 521 -21.91 0.06 -3.14
N THR A 522 -21.80 1.11 -2.33
CA THR A 522 -22.79 1.51 -1.33
C THR A 522 -23.34 2.89 -1.62
N GLN A 523 -24.67 3.00 -1.65
CA GLN A 523 -25.37 4.26 -1.60
C GLN A 523 -26.37 4.24 -0.45
N SER A 524 -26.16 5.09 0.55
CA SER A 524 -27.01 5.19 1.73
C SER A 524 -27.11 6.63 2.20
N SER A 525 -28.30 7.03 2.66
CA SER A 525 -28.50 8.31 3.32
C SER A 525 -28.75 8.11 4.80
N ILE A 526 -28.25 9.05 5.61
CA ILE A 526 -28.45 9.04 7.05
C ILE A 526 -29.48 10.11 7.40
N HIS A 527 -30.41 9.77 8.28
CA HIS A 527 -31.48 10.63 8.78
C HIS A 527 -31.40 10.75 10.31
N THR A 528 -31.92 11.85 10.84
CA THR A 528 -32.10 12.06 12.28
C THR A 528 -33.60 12.15 12.55
N GLU A 529 -34.09 11.48 13.60
CA GLU A 529 -35.44 11.80 14.08
C GLU A 529 -35.40 13.15 14.81
N CYS A 530 -36.13 14.14 14.29
CA CYS A 530 -36.44 15.39 15.00
C CYS A 530 -37.17 14.99 16.29
N PRO A 531 -36.68 15.32 17.50
CA PRO A 531 -37.42 15.07 18.73
C PRO A 531 -38.78 15.77 18.64
N LYS A 532 -39.87 15.01 18.86
CA LYS A 532 -41.26 15.49 18.72
C LYS A 532 -41.58 16.75 19.56
N GLU A 533 -40.75 17.11 20.52
CA GLU A 533 -40.93 18.27 21.39
C GLU A 533 -40.27 19.57 20.88
N LYS A 534 -39.43 19.52 19.82
CA LYS A 534 -38.74 20.72 19.28
C LYS A 534 -39.14 21.11 17.87
N CYS A 535 -40.02 20.34 17.23
CA CYS A 535 -40.43 20.56 15.84
C CYS A 535 -41.96 20.65 15.79
N SER A 536 -42.54 21.68 16.42
CA SER A 536 -43.95 22.05 16.18
C SER A 536 -44.07 22.78 14.82
N PRO A 537 -45.10 22.50 14.00
CA PRO A 537 -45.31 23.19 12.72
C PRO A 537 -45.52 24.71 12.85
N GLU A 538 -45.69 25.22 14.06
CA GLU A 538 -45.96 26.64 14.35
C GLU A 538 -44.69 27.49 14.42
N LEU A 539 -43.53 26.91 14.72
CA LEU A 539 -42.24 27.64 14.71
C LEU A 539 -41.62 27.78 13.30
N LEU A 540 -42.18 27.09 12.30
CA LEU A 540 -41.79 27.20 10.88
C LEU A 540 -42.66 28.18 10.08
N LYS A 541 -43.67 28.81 10.71
CA LYS A 541 -44.57 29.76 10.05
C LYS A 541 -44.25 31.24 10.27
N SER A 542 -43.21 31.58 11.05
CA SER A 542 -42.88 32.99 11.33
C SER A 542 -41.75 33.59 10.49
N ASN A 543 -41.06 32.81 9.64
CA ASN A 543 -40.03 33.34 8.75
C ASN A 543 -40.39 32.95 7.32
N GLY A 544 -41.16 33.82 6.66
CA GLY A 544 -41.57 33.64 5.27
C GLY A 544 -40.38 33.41 4.35
N PHE A 545 -40.48 32.35 3.55
CA PHE A 545 -39.64 32.15 2.38
C PHE A 545 -40.53 31.74 1.21
N PHE A 546 -40.47 32.55 0.16
CA PHE A 546 -41.00 32.28 -1.16
C PHE A 546 -40.12 31.25 -1.88
N GLU A 547 -40.75 30.35 -2.63
CA GLU A 547 -40.11 29.58 -3.69
C GLU A 547 -39.67 30.53 -4.81
N THR A 548 -38.39 30.56 -5.12
CA THR A 548 -37.91 30.96 -6.46
C THR A 548 -36.71 30.12 -6.87
N HIS A 549 -36.76 29.66 -8.11
CA HIS A 549 -35.70 28.98 -8.85
C HIS A 549 -34.40 29.81 -8.96
N GLN A 550 -33.27 29.09 -9.11
CA GLN A 550 -31.92 29.50 -9.57
C GLN A 550 -30.89 30.02 -8.54
N ASP A 551 -29.76 29.28 -8.50
CA ASP A 551 -28.34 29.62 -8.25
C ASP A 551 -27.87 30.55 -7.08
N LYS A 552 -27.07 29.93 -6.19
CA LYS A 552 -25.94 30.41 -5.34
C LYS A 552 -26.17 31.16 -3.98
N LEU A 553 -25.26 30.80 -3.04
CA LEU A 553 -25.07 31.07 -1.58
C LEU A 553 -25.01 32.55 -1.12
N PHE A 554 -25.16 32.93 0.18
CA PHE A 554 -24.14 32.92 1.28
C PHE A 554 -24.70 33.06 2.75
N LEU A 555 -23.81 32.77 3.73
CA LEU A 555 -23.88 32.61 5.22
C LEU A 555 -24.10 33.86 6.12
N PHE A 556 -24.45 33.68 7.43
CA PHE A 556 -23.70 34.15 8.63
C PHE A 556 -24.12 33.58 10.03
N SER A 557 -23.14 33.00 10.75
CA SER A 557 -22.65 33.15 12.16
C SER A 557 -23.51 33.09 13.47
N LYS A 558 -22.94 32.29 14.41
CA LYS A 558 -22.89 32.34 15.91
C LYS A 558 -24.07 31.79 16.75
N GLY A 559 -23.86 30.56 17.24
CA GLY A 559 -24.45 30.05 18.48
C GLY A 559 -23.84 28.70 18.83
N LYS A 560 -23.00 28.64 19.88
CA LYS A 560 -22.50 27.39 20.45
C LYS A 560 -23.68 26.55 20.94
N ILE A 561 -23.88 25.37 20.37
CA ILE A 561 -24.50 24.24 21.06
C ILE A 561 -23.63 23.02 20.78
N PHE A 562 -22.87 22.63 21.80
CA PHE A 562 -22.22 21.33 21.86
C PHE A 562 -23.31 20.27 21.89
N ASP A 563 -23.21 19.28 21.01
CA ASP A 563 -23.62 17.90 21.30
C ASP A 563 -22.80 17.00 20.37
N LEU A 564 -22.13 15.99 20.95
CA LEU A 564 -21.21 15.10 20.24
C LEU A 564 -22.00 14.10 19.37
N TYR A 565 -21.72 14.04 18.07
CA TYR A 565 -22.36 13.10 17.15
C TYR A 565 -21.39 11.94 16.85
N HIS A 566 -21.87 10.70 16.90
CA HIS A 566 -21.09 9.49 16.58
C HIS A 566 -21.97 8.54 15.75
N LYS A 567 -21.47 7.98 14.63
CA LYS A 567 -22.15 6.88 13.90
C LYS A 567 -21.18 5.82 13.42
N PHE A 568 -21.61 4.57 13.49
CA PHE A 568 -20.75 3.40 13.33
C PHE A 568 -21.48 2.33 12.53
N ILE A 569 -21.15 2.16 11.25
CA ILE A 569 -21.78 1.11 10.45
C ILE A 569 -20.78 -0.03 10.23
N HIS A 570 -21.08 -1.20 10.79
CA HIS A 570 -20.33 -2.42 10.51
C HIS A 570 -20.88 -3.08 9.24
N PHE A 571 -20.04 -3.21 8.22
CA PHE A 571 -20.33 -4.00 7.02
C PHE A 571 -19.60 -5.34 7.13
N GLY A 572 -20.34 -6.45 7.19
CA GLY A 572 -19.79 -7.81 7.26
C GLY A 572 -20.19 -8.63 6.04
N LEU A 573 -19.25 -9.14 5.25
CA LEU A 573 -19.52 -9.95 4.06
C LEU A 573 -19.24 -11.44 4.34
N ILE A 574 -20.14 -12.33 3.93
CA ILE A 574 -20.05 -13.79 4.13
C ILE A 574 -20.47 -14.52 2.84
N PRO A 575 -19.61 -15.32 2.19
CA PRO A 575 -20.02 -16.24 1.13
C PRO A 575 -20.65 -17.51 1.72
N TYR A 576 -21.81 -17.93 1.20
CA TYR A 576 -22.50 -19.15 1.59
C TYR A 576 -22.53 -20.16 0.44
N PHE A 577 -21.86 -21.30 0.62
CA PHE A 577 -21.80 -22.38 -0.37
C PHE A 577 -22.77 -23.52 -0.03
N GLN A 578 -23.60 -23.89 -1.01
CA GLN A 578 -24.19 -25.24 -1.10
C GLN A 578 -23.63 -25.97 -2.32
N LYS A 579 -22.55 -26.73 -2.10
CA LYS A 579 -22.07 -27.96 -2.81
C LYS A 579 -20.57 -27.93 -3.05
N ILE A 580 -19.92 -29.03 -2.66
CA ILE A 580 -18.47 -29.22 -2.59
C ILE A 580 -17.97 -29.96 -3.84
N THR A 581 -16.91 -29.41 -4.46
CA THR A 581 -16.03 -30.08 -5.43
C THR A 581 -15.28 -31.25 -4.76
N PRO A 582 -15.11 -32.44 -5.38
CA PRO A 582 -14.77 -33.68 -4.66
C PRO A 582 -13.41 -33.76 -3.96
N LEU A 583 -12.51 -32.77 -4.09
CA LEU A 583 -11.11 -32.87 -3.69
C LEU A 583 -10.79 -32.40 -2.25
N LEU A 584 -11.73 -31.82 -1.50
CA LEU A 584 -11.54 -31.40 -0.10
C LEU A 584 -12.52 -32.09 0.87
N ARG A 585 -12.68 -33.40 0.72
CA ARG A 585 -13.63 -34.20 1.51
C ARG A 585 -13.03 -34.62 2.86
N LYS A 586 -12.74 -33.67 3.77
CA LYS A 586 -12.35 -34.00 5.17
C LYS A 586 -12.51 -32.88 6.21
N SER A 587 -13.53 -32.01 6.12
CA SER A 587 -14.08 -31.37 7.32
C SER A 587 -15.55 -31.00 7.10
N LYS A 588 -16.35 -31.13 8.15
CA LYS A 588 -17.80 -30.88 8.17
C LYS A 588 -18.13 -29.43 8.57
N ASP A 589 -17.15 -28.53 8.48
CA ASP A 589 -17.30 -27.10 8.71
C ASP A 589 -17.34 -26.40 7.36
N PHE A 590 -18.50 -25.87 7.00
CA PHE A 590 -18.63 -25.00 5.83
C PHE A 590 -17.83 -23.72 6.11
N LEU A 591 -16.60 -23.63 5.58
CA LEU A 591 -15.73 -22.47 5.69
C LEU A 591 -16.33 -21.31 4.88
N SER A 592 -17.12 -20.45 5.54
CA SER A 592 -17.53 -19.16 4.99
C SER A 592 -16.57 -18.07 5.47
N THR A 593 -15.87 -17.41 4.56
CA THR A 593 -14.94 -16.31 4.90
C THR A 593 -15.71 -15.07 5.34
N LYS A 594 -15.60 -14.70 6.61
CA LYS A 594 -16.28 -13.52 7.17
C LYS A 594 -15.32 -12.35 7.24
N VAL A 595 -15.67 -11.24 6.59
CA VAL A 595 -14.80 -10.07 6.48
C VAL A 595 -15.50 -8.82 6.97
N GLN A 596 -14.84 -8.04 7.85
CA GLN A 596 -15.29 -6.70 8.24
C GLN A 596 -14.80 -5.70 7.18
N LEU A 597 -15.72 -5.14 6.40
CA LEU A 597 -15.45 -4.11 5.39
C LEU A 597 -15.22 -2.73 6.00
N LEU A 598 -15.97 -2.41 7.06
CA LEU A 598 -15.81 -1.17 7.81
C LEU A 598 -15.91 -1.46 9.31
N GLY A 599 -14.87 -1.03 10.04
CA GLY A 599 -14.87 -1.00 11.48
C GLY A 599 -15.52 0.28 12.03
N PRO A 600 -15.88 0.30 13.33
CA PRO A 600 -16.41 1.50 13.93
C PRO A 600 -15.37 2.65 13.96
N ARG A 601 -15.67 3.79 13.32
CA ARG A 601 -14.87 5.02 13.38
C ARG A 601 -15.41 6.00 14.41
N LYS A 602 -14.72 6.14 15.55
CA LYS A 602 -15.27 6.86 16.71
C LYS A 602 -15.33 8.35 16.55
N LEU A 603 -14.53 8.92 15.66
CA LEU A 603 -14.45 10.35 15.49
C LEU A 603 -15.34 10.84 14.35
N ASP A 604 -15.86 9.92 13.53
CA ASP A 604 -16.75 10.21 12.40
C ASP A 604 -18.16 10.59 12.89
N ASP A 605 -18.46 11.87 12.71
CA ASP A 605 -19.69 12.54 13.10
C ASP A 605 -20.53 12.98 11.88
N SER A 606 -20.16 12.52 10.67
CA SER A 606 -20.79 12.91 9.41
C SER A 606 -22.24 12.42 9.28
N SER A 607 -23.06 13.23 8.61
CA SER A 607 -24.44 12.91 8.25
C SER A 607 -24.62 12.58 6.77
N GLU A 608 -23.55 12.60 5.98
CA GLU A 608 -23.61 12.46 4.52
C GLU A 608 -23.88 11.02 4.07
N GLY A 609 -23.54 10.04 4.90
CA GLY A 609 -23.64 8.63 4.57
C GLY A 609 -22.63 8.22 3.51
N PHE A 610 -23.02 7.31 2.62
CA PHE A 610 -22.16 6.80 1.55
C PHE A 610 -22.79 7.12 0.22
N ASN A 611 -22.02 7.72 -0.69
CA ASN A 611 -22.47 8.06 -2.03
C ASN A 611 -21.66 7.30 -3.07
N LYS A 612 -22.20 6.15 -3.52
CA LYS A 612 -21.52 5.23 -4.45
C LYS A 612 -20.10 4.86 -3.99
N TRP A 613 -19.93 4.73 -2.68
CA TRP A 613 -18.64 4.39 -2.08
C TRP A 613 -18.39 2.90 -2.24
N LYS A 614 -17.17 2.53 -2.66
CA LYS A 614 -16.77 1.15 -2.86
C LYS A 614 -15.89 0.68 -1.72
N PHE A 615 -16.42 -0.21 -0.89
CA PHE A 615 -15.58 -0.97 0.05
C PHE A 615 -14.96 -2.14 -0.68
N MET A 616 -13.63 -2.28 -0.63
CA MET A 616 -12.89 -3.34 -1.31
C MET A 616 -12.32 -4.35 -0.31
N SER A 617 -12.32 -5.62 -0.69
CA SER A 617 -11.70 -6.71 0.05
C SER A 617 -10.88 -7.63 -0.87
N VAL A 618 -9.70 -8.02 -0.37
CA VAL A 618 -8.88 -9.11 -0.93
C VAL A 618 -8.93 -10.38 -0.08
N ALA A 619 -9.67 -10.41 1.03
CA ALA A 619 -9.63 -11.51 1.99
C ALA A 619 -10.15 -12.86 1.45
N SER A 620 -11.06 -12.81 0.46
CA SER A 620 -11.61 -13.98 -0.23
C SER A 620 -10.81 -14.37 -1.48
N TRP A 621 -9.56 -13.90 -1.63
CA TRP A 621 -8.73 -14.22 -2.78
C TRP A 621 -8.63 -15.74 -3.01
N GLY A 622 -8.85 -16.13 -4.26
CA GLY A 622 -8.79 -17.50 -4.73
C GLY A 622 -10.00 -18.38 -4.38
N GLU A 623 -11.03 -17.83 -3.73
CA GLU A 623 -12.28 -18.55 -3.48
C GLU A 623 -13.14 -18.62 -4.72
N ASP A 624 -14.04 -19.61 -4.73
CA ASP A 624 -15.09 -19.72 -5.74
C ASP A 624 -16.22 -18.71 -5.40
N PRO A 625 -16.65 -17.81 -6.30
CA PRO A 625 -17.69 -16.84 -5.96
C PRO A 625 -19.12 -17.40 -5.94
N HIS A 626 -19.34 -18.64 -6.38
CA HIS A 626 -20.68 -19.20 -6.55
C HIS A 626 -21.38 -19.42 -5.22
N GLY A 627 -22.56 -18.80 -5.07
CA GLY A 627 -23.42 -18.97 -3.90
C GLY A 627 -24.17 -17.69 -3.55
N THR A 628 -24.71 -17.70 -2.34
CA THR A 628 -25.36 -16.54 -1.74
C THR A 628 -24.32 -15.75 -0.96
N TRP A 629 -24.19 -14.46 -1.24
CA TRP A 629 -23.39 -13.55 -0.45
C TRP A 629 -24.26 -12.78 0.53
N ILE A 630 -23.84 -12.71 1.78
CA ILE A 630 -24.59 -12.08 2.87
C ILE A 630 -23.84 -10.84 3.32
N LEU A 631 -24.53 -9.70 3.31
CA LEU A 631 -24.03 -8.45 3.87
C LEU A 631 -24.80 -8.10 5.14
N HIS A 632 -24.08 -7.99 6.26
CA HIS A 632 -24.59 -7.47 7.52
C HIS A 632 -24.24 -6.00 7.67
N ILE A 633 -25.25 -5.18 7.96
CA ILE A 633 -25.13 -3.75 8.23
C ILE A 633 -25.76 -3.49 9.59
N PHE A 634 -24.98 -2.95 10.52
CA PHE A 634 -25.53 -2.57 11.83
C PHE A 634 -24.75 -1.43 12.47
N ASP A 635 -25.45 -0.67 13.31
CA ASP A 635 -24.85 0.27 14.25
C ASP A 635 -25.15 -0.15 15.68
N LYS A 636 -24.12 -0.38 16.48
CA LYS A 636 -24.22 -0.75 17.90
C LYS A 636 -23.61 0.28 18.84
N ILE A 637 -23.03 1.36 18.31
CA ILE A 637 -22.22 2.32 19.09
C ILE A 637 -22.74 3.75 18.93
N GLY A 638 -23.36 4.09 17.80
CA GLY A 638 -23.92 5.41 17.51
C GLY A 638 -25.17 5.71 18.34
N SER A 639 -25.66 6.94 18.31
CA SER A 639 -26.86 7.31 19.08
C SER A 639 -28.11 6.57 18.58
N THR A 640 -29.00 6.22 19.51
CA THR A 640 -30.34 5.65 19.23
C THR A 640 -31.24 6.60 18.42
N LYS A 641 -30.90 7.89 18.33
CA LYS A 641 -31.65 8.93 17.60
C LYS A 641 -31.42 8.92 16.09
N TYR A 642 -30.53 8.03 15.61
CA TYR A 642 -30.08 8.01 14.24
C TYR A 642 -30.65 6.81 13.49
N ASN A 643 -31.30 7.11 12.36
CA ASN A 643 -31.81 6.12 11.44
C ASN A 643 -31.16 6.35 10.07
N GLY A 644 -30.82 5.30 9.34
CA GLY A 644 -30.35 5.41 7.96
C GLY A 644 -31.33 4.79 7.00
N THR A 645 -31.13 5.01 5.71
CA THR A 645 -31.82 4.29 4.66
C THR A 645 -30.82 3.85 3.62
N ILE A 646 -30.86 2.57 3.28
CA ILE A 646 -30.10 2.02 2.15
C ILE A 646 -30.83 2.39 0.86
N ARG A 647 -30.12 3.01 -0.08
CA ARG A 647 -30.68 3.37 -1.39
C ARG A 647 -30.37 2.28 -2.41
N GLU A 648 -29.09 2.06 -2.66
CA GLU A 648 -28.60 1.10 -3.64
C GLU A 648 -27.36 0.37 -3.08
N LEU A 649 -27.28 -0.93 -3.35
CA LEU A 649 -26.08 -1.73 -3.09
C LEU A 649 -25.84 -2.67 -4.26
N LYS A 650 -24.56 -2.81 -4.60
CA LYS A 650 -24.09 -3.72 -5.64
C LYS A 650 -22.84 -4.44 -5.15
N LEU A 651 -22.83 -5.76 -5.30
CA LEU A 651 -21.66 -6.60 -5.13
C LEU A 651 -20.92 -6.67 -6.47
N ILE A 652 -19.62 -6.41 -6.49
CA ILE A 652 -18.78 -6.46 -7.68
C ILE A 652 -17.67 -7.46 -7.41
N LEU A 653 -17.62 -8.53 -8.20
CA LEU A 653 -16.66 -9.61 -8.08
C LEU A 653 -15.64 -9.51 -9.21
N HIS A 654 -14.36 -9.63 -8.87
CA HIS A 654 -13.25 -9.61 -9.80
C HIS A 654 -12.51 -10.93 -9.70
N GLY A 655 -12.06 -11.47 -10.82
CA GLY A 655 -11.26 -12.69 -10.77
C GLY A 655 -11.06 -13.35 -12.13
N THR A 656 -10.78 -14.64 -12.10
CA THR A 656 -10.50 -15.45 -13.28
C THR A 656 -11.52 -16.57 -13.41
N LYS A 657 -11.85 -16.93 -14.65
CA LYS A 657 -12.64 -18.13 -14.93
C LYS A 657 -11.86 -19.42 -14.63
N ARG A 658 -10.58 -19.46 -15.06
CA ARG A 658 -9.71 -20.63 -14.94
C ARG A 658 -8.79 -20.49 -13.73
N LEU A 659 -8.47 -21.61 -13.10
CA LEU A 659 -7.53 -21.64 -11.99
C LEU A 659 -6.15 -21.13 -12.47
N PRO A 660 -5.53 -20.17 -11.77
CA PRO A 660 -4.16 -19.78 -12.09
C PRO A 660 -3.17 -20.95 -11.95
N HIS A 661 -2.24 -21.08 -12.89
CA HIS A 661 -1.31 -22.21 -13.00
C HIS A 661 -0.53 -22.52 -11.70
N TYR A 662 -0.11 -21.49 -10.97
CA TYR A 662 0.62 -21.65 -9.71
C TYR A 662 -0.19 -22.36 -8.61
N ARG A 663 -1.51 -22.52 -8.79
CA ARG A 663 -2.42 -23.23 -7.88
C ARG A 663 -2.80 -24.64 -8.34
N GLU A 664 -2.43 -25.06 -9.55
CA GLU A 664 -2.87 -26.35 -10.11
C GLU A 664 -2.22 -27.56 -9.42
N TYR A 665 -0.96 -27.44 -8.98
CA TYR A 665 -0.14 -28.58 -8.56
C TYR A 665 0.16 -28.62 -7.06
N GLU A 666 0.02 -27.49 -6.35
CA GLU A 666 0.43 -27.38 -4.95
C GLU A 666 -0.57 -26.53 -4.15
N SER A 667 -0.96 -27.00 -2.97
CA SER A 667 -1.63 -26.16 -1.96
C SER A 667 -0.58 -25.34 -1.21
N LYS A 668 -0.86 -24.06 -0.88
CA LYS A 668 0.06 -23.25 -0.08
C LYS A 668 0.31 -23.91 1.29
N ILE A 669 1.58 -24.25 1.56
CA ILE A 669 2.01 -24.86 2.82
C ILE A 669 2.52 -23.75 3.74
N TYR A 670 2.05 -23.72 4.98
CA TYR A 670 2.49 -22.74 5.98
C TYR A 670 3.36 -23.45 7.02
N ASP A 671 4.63 -23.73 6.75
CA ASP A 671 5.59 -24.30 7.70
C ASP A 671 6.66 -23.29 8.17
N HIS A 672 7.53 -23.68 9.10
CA HIS A 672 8.54 -22.80 9.72
C HIS A 672 9.72 -22.45 8.79
N GLU A 673 9.94 -23.21 7.72
CA GLU A 673 11.08 -23.06 6.80
C GLU A 673 10.66 -22.66 5.37
N TYR A 674 9.34 -22.65 5.10
CA TYR A 674 8.71 -22.51 3.78
C TYR A 674 9.34 -21.38 2.95
N ASN A 675 9.69 -20.29 3.61
CA ASN A 675 10.31 -19.11 3.00
C ASN A 675 11.69 -18.74 3.57
N ARG A 676 12.19 -19.47 4.58
CA ARG A 676 13.54 -19.27 5.16
C ARG A 676 14.44 -20.45 4.81
N LYS A 677 14.99 -20.46 3.61
CA LYS A 677 16.11 -21.37 3.31
C LYS A 677 17.37 -20.92 4.03
N ARG A 678 17.62 -21.47 5.23
CA ARG A 678 19.00 -21.75 5.66
C ARG A 678 19.36 -23.16 5.18
N LYS A 679 20.03 -23.24 4.03
CA LYS A 679 20.61 -24.48 3.44
C LYS A 679 19.65 -25.69 3.39
N VAL A 680 18.56 -25.60 2.64
CA VAL A 680 17.77 -26.79 2.25
C VAL A 680 18.02 -27.22 0.79
N MET A 681 18.72 -26.38 0.00
CA MET A 681 18.99 -26.66 -1.42
C MET A 681 19.94 -27.83 -1.70
N SER A 682 20.75 -28.30 -0.74
CA SER A 682 21.58 -29.51 -0.96
C SER A 682 20.87 -30.82 -0.59
N LYS A 683 19.83 -30.78 0.24
CA LYS A 683 19.08 -31.99 0.65
C LYS A 683 17.86 -32.27 -0.22
N MET A 684 17.11 -31.24 -0.65
CA MET A 684 15.91 -31.45 -1.49
C MET A 684 16.24 -31.90 -2.92
N SER A 685 17.38 -31.50 -3.50
CA SER A 685 17.85 -32.02 -4.80
C SER A 685 18.29 -33.49 -4.68
N ALA A 686 18.92 -33.86 -3.57
CA ALA A 686 19.29 -35.24 -3.26
C ALA A 686 18.06 -36.14 -2.92
N PHE A 687 17.02 -35.58 -2.31
CA PHE A 687 15.76 -36.29 -2.05
C PHE A 687 14.92 -36.47 -3.32
N ARG A 688 14.76 -35.42 -4.14
CA ARG A 688 14.03 -35.50 -5.43
C ARG A 688 14.67 -36.52 -6.37
N THR A 689 16.00 -36.53 -6.48
CA THR A 689 16.71 -37.51 -7.30
C THR A 689 16.58 -38.94 -6.79
N ASN A 690 16.42 -39.16 -5.47
CA ASN A 690 16.19 -40.49 -4.90
C ASN A 690 14.73 -40.95 -4.97
N GLU A 691 13.77 -40.05 -4.84
CA GLU A 691 12.34 -40.38 -4.92
C GLU A 691 11.88 -40.61 -6.38
N GLU A 692 12.40 -39.85 -7.34
CA GLU A 692 12.18 -40.12 -8.77
C GLU A 692 12.85 -41.44 -9.21
N LYS A 693 14.04 -41.75 -8.69
CA LYS A 693 14.68 -43.06 -8.90
C LYS A 693 13.86 -44.20 -8.31
N ARG A 694 13.26 -44.02 -7.12
CA ARG A 694 12.36 -45.02 -6.49
C ARG A 694 11.04 -45.19 -7.23
N LYS A 695 10.42 -44.09 -7.70
CA LYS A 695 9.17 -44.14 -8.48
C LYS A 695 9.39 -44.77 -9.86
N LYS A 696 10.50 -44.48 -10.54
CA LYS A 696 10.88 -45.15 -11.81
C LYS A 696 11.25 -46.63 -11.61
N ALA A 697 11.91 -46.99 -10.51
CA ALA A 697 12.19 -48.39 -10.19
C ALA A 697 10.92 -49.21 -9.88
N ASN A 698 9.92 -48.60 -9.21
CA ASN A 698 8.65 -49.25 -8.94
C ASN A 698 7.74 -49.33 -10.17
N LEU A 699 7.81 -48.38 -11.11
CA LEU A 699 7.12 -48.45 -12.41
C LEU A 699 7.69 -49.55 -13.32
N CYS A 700 9.01 -49.79 -13.29
CA CYS A 700 9.61 -50.96 -13.96
C CYS A 700 9.19 -52.29 -13.32
N LYS A 701 8.96 -52.30 -11.99
CA LYS A 701 8.53 -53.51 -11.27
C LYS A 701 7.04 -53.82 -11.51
N PHE A 702 6.19 -52.81 -11.64
CA PHE A 702 4.76 -52.97 -11.93
C PHE A 702 4.48 -53.34 -13.40
N ALA A 703 5.34 -52.91 -14.33
CA ALA A 703 5.25 -53.30 -15.75
C ALA A 703 5.67 -54.76 -16.03
N LEU A 704 6.32 -55.43 -15.06
CA LEU A 704 6.76 -56.82 -15.17
C LEU A 704 5.74 -57.84 -14.61
N GLU A 705 4.68 -57.40 -13.93
CA GLU A 705 3.66 -58.29 -13.34
C GLU A 705 2.33 -58.35 -14.13
N ILE A 706 2.20 -57.65 -15.27
CA ILE A 706 0.92 -57.55 -16.02
C ILE A 706 0.97 -58.14 -17.45
N VAL A 707 2.12 -58.59 -17.97
CA VAL A 707 2.18 -59.18 -19.33
C VAL A 707 2.56 -60.65 -19.27
N GLY A 708 1.54 -61.50 -19.18
CA GLY A 708 1.63 -62.90 -19.56
C GLY A 708 1.79 -63.04 -21.08
N GLU A 709 2.77 -63.87 -21.46
CA GLU A 709 2.85 -64.68 -22.69
C GLU A 709 2.41 -64.03 -24.01
N ASN A 710 3.34 -63.34 -24.70
CA ASN A 710 3.87 -63.73 -26.03
C ASN A 710 4.60 -62.57 -26.73
N THR A 711 5.65 -62.94 -27.47
CA THR A 711 6.36 -62.21 -28.54
C THR A 711 7.44 -61.16 -28.23
N THR A 712 8.68 -61.63 -28.46
CA THR A 712 9.88 -61.01 -29.09
C THR A 712 10.63 -59.84 -28.43
N TRP A 713 11.92 -60.13 -28.21
CA TRP A 713 13.01 -59.31 -27.65
C TRP A 713 13.16 -57.89 -28.24
N GLN A 714 13.26 -56.89 -27.36
CA GLN A 714 13.92 -55.61 -27.67
C GLN A 714 14.95 -55.23 -26.58
N ARG A 715 16.16 -54.86 -27.03
CA ARG A 715 17.28 -54.36 -26.21
C ARG A 715 17.10 -52.88 -25.91
N CYS A 716 17.05 -52.49 -24.62
CA CYS A 716 17.18 -51.09 -24.20
C CYS A 716 18.60 -50.83 -23.68
N ARG A 717 19.40 -50.04 -24.43
CA ARG A 717 20.74 -49.57 -24.03
C ARG A 717 20.64 -48.10 -23.58
N ARG A 718 21.29 -47.74 -22.46
CA ARG A 718 21.49 -46.34 -22.04
C ARG A 718 22.26 -45.58 -23.13
N PRO A 719 21.94 -44.30 -23.41
CA PRO A 719 22.87 -43.43 -24.10
C PRO A 719 23.87 -42.89 -23.06
N ASP A 720 25.07 -43.46 -23.06
CA ASP A 720 26.26 -42.82 -22.51
C ASP A 720 26.95 -42.02 -23.63
N ASN A 721 27.43 -40.84 -23.25
CA ASN A 721 28.22 -39.87 -24.02
C ASN A 721 29.00 -40.41 -25.24
N ALA A 722 28.85 -39.74 -26.39
CA ALA A 722 29.89 -39.69 -27.41
C ALA A 722 29.82 -38.40 -28.24
N THR A 723 30.89 -37.64 -28.14
CA THR A 723 31.44 -36.72 -29.15
C THR A 723 31.62 -37.40 -30.50
N GLY A 724 31.46 -36.65 -31.59
CA GLY A 724 32.24 -36.86 -32.81
C GLY A 724 31.50 -37.46 -34.02
N SER A 725 31.50 -36.63 -35.08
CA SER A 725 31.58 -37.00 -36.50
C SER A 725 30.58 -38.01 -37.08
N GLY A 726 29.76 -37.49 -38.00
CA GLY A 726 29.81 -37.99 -39.37
C GLY A 726 28.66 -38.87 -39.84
N VAL A 727 28.23 -38.51 -41.06
CA VAL A 727 27.59 -39.34 -42.10
C VAL A 727 26.06 -39.29 -42.19
N LYS A 728 25.66 -38.83 -43.38
CA LYS A 728 24.32 -38.66 -43.95
C LYS A 728 23.66 -39.99 -44.38
N TRP A 729 22.34 -39.85 -44.62
CA TRP A 729 21.47 -40.47 -45.65
C TRP A 729 20.55 -41.61 -45.22
N GLY A 730 19.29 -41.47 -45.66
CA GLY A 730 18.21 -42.45 -45.63
C GLY A 730 16.88 -41.76 -45.52
#